data_AF-A0A3N4IC06-F1
#
_entry.id   AF-A0A3N4IC06-F1
#
_cell.length_a   1.000
_cell.length_b   1.000
_cell.length_c   1.000
_cell.angle_alpha   90.00
_cell.angle_beta   90.00
_cell.angle_gamma   90.00
#
_symmetry.space_group_name_H-M   'P 1'
#
loop_
_entity.id
_entity.type
_entity.pdbx_description
1 polymer ?
#
loop_
_entity_poly.entity_id
_entity_poly.type
_entity_poly.pdbx_seq_one_letter_code
_entity_poly.pdbx_strand_id
1 'polypeptide(L)'
;MSALDGTSIVLAGTFSGRTHGTITKQIQKLGGKVTKDITDNTTHLITIAGTKNGKVTTARSQPTISIVSIDWLDECESTNTAAKTDSFLIKSDDDVSQPSADGAVTDGAAAPRRSNRAAPASQNTQQDSESATTTAAAKRSRSVKEAKGSSSDPEADDPPAKKPRGRASAKAKKDEDVSMKDTDDTTKTDAKPAAKNGAKGKGAANTDVEKDKEPNFKTASAAKGSAPVDEHFPHKDSYHVYTGPDGTIYDGALNQTQIGSNSNKFYYVQLLRSNSNGNLFATWTRWGRVGENGQSKMVAGPGCSLDQAMREFESKFRAKSGLSWENRLDEPRNGKYTYIEKSYDEDKDDDKPEDGEKKDDEPVVKVESKLPPSLQSLMELIFNVGYMNDSMVQMKYDANKLPLGKLSKETLKRGYEVLKAIGDVLSANASASDERFQELSNRYYSIIPHAFGRGRPPAICSSEQLKREAELLDALGDLGIANNIIKATKGPIDEDGNPIHQLDARFRSLNLNTAEPLDHGSREFQLLSDYCKKTHGKTHYINLEIEDIFRIVRPGEFERWKKAGWNDYKRSTRLLLWHGSRTTNYGGILSQGLRIAPPEAPAHGTMFGKGIYLADMVTKSANYCGASASGNTGLLMLCETQVGNPMYELAQANYNADKGCLDAGRVATKGCGQRVPKSWMECSELGEWARGCYMPEIRGPGDATMDAPWTPPNAHATPAGIQYPQYYNAYSLQYNEYIVYDVSQVQIRYLFRCKFNNRVR
;
A
#
# COMPACT_ATOMS: atom_id res chain seq x y z
N MET A 1 5.54 9.65 -43.35
CA MET A 1 6.33 8.51 -42.84
C MET A 1 6.07 8.44 -41.35
N SER A 2 5.91 7.26 -40.79
CA SER A 2 5.77 7.07 -39.34
C SER A 2 7.16 7.06 -38.67
N ALA A 3 7.24 7.27 -37.35
CA ALA A 3 8.50 7.51 -36.65
C ALA A 3 9.55 6.39 -36.81
N LEU A 4 9.13 5.13 -37.00
CA LEU A 4 9.97 3.96 -37.15
C LEU A 4 9.80 3.25 -38.52
N ASP A 5 9.30 3.97 -39.52
CA ASP A 5 9.13 3.47 -40.90
C ASP A 5 10.45 2.87 -41.45
N GLY A 6 10.36 1.73 -42.13
CA GLY A 6 11.52 0.98 -42.64
C GLY A 6 12.41 0.29 -41.58
N THR A 7 12.14 0.40 -40.28
CA THR A 7 12.96 -0.29 -39.25
C THR A 7 12.56 -1.75 -39.05
N SER A 8 13.54 -2.59 -38.69
CA SER A 8 13.32 -3.98 -38.27
C SER A 8 14.05 -4.23 -36.96
N ILE A 9 13.30 -4.57 -35.92
CA ILE A 9 13.72 -4.49 -34.52
C ILE A 9 13.61 -5.87 -33.84
N VAL A 10 14.64 -6.25 -33.09
CA VAL A 10 14.65 -7.45 -32.24
C VAL A 10 14.60 -7.02 -30.77
N LEU A 11 13.85 -7.76 -29.95
CA LEU A 11 13.79 -7.55 -28.49
C LEU A 11 14.62 -8.61 -27.75
N ALA A 12 15.41 -8.20 -26.77
CA ALA A 12 16.15 -9.09 -25.88
C ALA A 12 16.07 -8.63 -24.41
N GLY A 13 16.11 -9.59 -23.47
CA GLY A 13 16.02 -9.31 -22.03
C GLY A 13 14.58 -9.18 -21.51
N THR A 14 14.44 -8.73 -20.26
CA THR A 14 13.16 -8.56 -19.56
C THR A 14 13.03 -7.11 -19.13
N PHE A 15 12.02 -6.40 -19.63
CA PHE A 15 11.86 -4.97 -19.41
C PHE A 15 10.98 -4.69 -18.18
N SER A 16 11.38 -3.73 -17.35
CA SER A 16 10.63 -3.32 -16.17
C SER A 16 9.28 -2.73 -16.56
N GLY A 17 8.18 -3.30 -16.03
CA GLY A 17 6.82 -2.83 -16.27
C GLY A 17 6.27 -3.06 -17.69
N ARG A 18 7.02 -3.67 -18.62
CA ARG A 18 6.60 -3.84 -20.03
C ARG A 18 6.88 -5.23 -20.56
N THR A 19 5.85 -5.87 -21.12
CA THR A 19 6.00 -7.15 -21.82
C THR A 19 6.54 -6.95 -23.23
N HIS A 20 7.15 -7.98 -23.82
CA HIS A 20 7.54 -7.96 -25.24
C HIS A 20 6.33 -7.71 -26.17
N GLY A 21 5.12 -8.15 -25.78
CA GLY A 21 3.89 -7.88 -26.52
C GLY A 21 3.48 -6.40 -26.46
N THR A 22 3.65 -5.75 -25.31
CA THR A 22 3.43 -4.30 -25.12
C THR A 22 4.38 -3.51 -26.02
N ILE A 23 5.68 -3.83 -25.98
CA ILE A 23 6.73 -3.17 -26.76
C ILE A 23 6.54 -3.43 -28.26
N THR A 24 6.08 -4.62 -28.64
CA THR A 24 5.76 -4.95 -30.05
C THR A 24 4.63 -4.07 -30.58
N LYS A 25 3.56 -3.86 -29.79
CA LYS A 25 2.47 -2.94 -30.14
C LYS A 25 2.96 -1.49 -30.24
N GLN A 26 3.86 -1.06 -29.35
CA GLN A 26 4.49 0.27 -29.36
C GLN A 26 5.28 0.51 -30.65
N ILE A 27 6.15 -0.45 -31.03
CA ILE A 27 6.94 -0.40 -32.28
C ILE A 27 6.02 -0.40 -33.52
N GLN A 28 5.01 -1.27 -33.55
CA GLN A 28 4.05 -1.36 -34.67
C GLN A 28 3.21 -0.08 -34.84
N LYS A 29 2.80 0.56 -33.74
CA LYS A 29 2.10 1.86 -33.75
C LYS A 29 2.95 2.96 -34.42
N LEU A 30 4.26 2.91 -34.24
CA LEU A 30 5.23 3.82 -34.88
C LEU A 30 5.66 3.36 -36.28
N GLY A 31 5.11 2.25 -36.79
CA GLY A 31 5.37 1.69 -38.12
C GLY A 31 6.64 0.86 -38.26
N GLY A 32 7.32 0.54 -37.15
CA GLY A 32 8.45 -0.38 -37.15
C GLY A 32 8.00 -1.85 -37.22
N LYS A 33 8.85 -2.71 -37.78
CA LYS A 33 8.64 -4.16 -37.80
C LYS A 33 9.39 -4.83 -36.66
N VAL A 34 8.77 -5.78 -35.96
CA VAL A 34 9.44 -6.63 -34.98
C VAL A 34 9.73 -8.00 -35.58
N THR A 35 10.96 -8.50 -35.43
CA THR A 35 11.31 -9.89 -35.77
C THR A 35 11.67 -10.68 -34.52
N LYS A 36 11.30 -11.97 -34.50
CA LYS A 36 11.58 -12.86 -33.36
C LYS A 36 13.08 -13.00 -33.12
N ASP A 37 13.84 -13.14 -34.20
CA ASP A 37 15.28 -13.40 -34.21
C ASP A 37 15.98 -12.41 -35.16
N ILE A 38 17.31 -12.35 -35.11
CA ILE A 38 18.12 -11.45 -35.96
C ILE A 38 18.15 -12.01 -37.38
N THR A 39 17.95 -11.12 -38.35
CA THR A 39 17.99 -11.40 -39.79
C THR A 39 18.82 -10.31 -40.48
N ASP A 40 19.22 -10.52 -41.74
CA ASP A 40 20.07 -9.57 -42.49
C ASP A 40 19.45 -8.17 -42.64
N ASN A 41 18.14 -8.05 -42.44
CA ASN A 41 17.39 -6.78 -42.48
C ASN A 41 17.24 -6.11 -41.10
N THR A 42 17.78 -6.68 -40.01
CA THR A 42 17.67 -6.10 -38.66
C THR A 42 18.47 -4.80 -38.57
N THR A 43 17.84 -3.72 -38.13
CA THR A 43 18.49 -2.40 -37.97
C THR A 43 18.71 -2.04 -36.50
N HIS A 44 17.86 -2.54 -35.60
CA HIS A 44 17.94 -2.24 -34.16
C HIS A 44 17.75 -3.51 -33.30
N LEU A 45 18.41 -3.53 -32.15
CA LEU A 45 18.10 -4.47 -31.06
C LEU A 45 17.87 -3.66 -29.78
N ILE A 46 16.66 -3.79 -29.22
CA ILE A 46 16.31 -3.15 -27.94
C ILE A 46 16.60 -4.14 -26.81
N THR A 47 17.35 -3.70 -25.81
CA THR A 47 17.75 -4.50 -24.64
C THR A 47 18.00 -3.61 -23.42
N ILE A 48 18.31 -4.22 -22.28
CA ILE A 48 18.89 -3.54 -21.11
C ILE A 48 20.37 -3.95 -21.00
N ALA A 49 21.22 -3.08 -20.45
CA ALA A 49 22.63 -3.40 -20.19
C ALA A 49 22.79 -4.64 -19.30
N GLY A 50 23.90 -5.37 -19.47
CA GLY A 50 24.16 -6.63 -18.75
C GLY A 50 23.26 -7.81 -19.14
N THR A 51 22.37 -7.65 -20.14
CA THR A 51 21.47 -8.73 -20.60
C THR A 51 22.24 -9.85 -21.29
N LYS A 52 22.49 -10.94 -20.55
CA LYS A 52 23.13 -12.17 -21.05
C LYS A 52 22.17 -12.97 -21.91
N ASN A 53 22.02 -12.58 -23.18
CA ASN A 53 21.19 -13.25 -24.18
C ASN A 53 21.97 -13.39 -25.50
N GLY A 54 21.90 -14.57 -26.13
CA GLY A 54 22.64 -14.84 -27.37
C GLY A 54 22.35 -13.86 -28.52
N LYS A 55 21.16 -13.26 -28.56
CA LYS A 55 20.80 -12.22 -29.55
C LYS A 55 21.61 -10.94 -29.36
N VAL A 56 21.89 -10.54 -28.11
CA VAL A 56 22.77 -9.40 -27.81
C VAL A 56 24.20 -9.71 -28.26
N THR A 57 24.67 -10.95 -28.06
CA THR A 57 25.99 -11.41 -28.54
C THR A 57 26.08 -11.38 -30.07
N THR A 58 25.06 -11.88 -30.78
CA THR A 58 25.00 -11.84 -32.26
C THR A 58 24.91 -10.41 -32.80
N ALA A 59 24.11 -9.54 -32.19
CA ALA A 59 24.04 -8.13 -32.59
C ALA A 59 25.39 -7.42 -32.42
N ARG A 60 26.12 -7.68 -31.32
CA ARG A 60 27.47 -7.11 -31.10
C ARG A 60 28.51 -7.56 -32.14
N SER A 61 28.27 -8.64 -32.88
CA SER A 61 29.14 -9.04 -34.01
C SER A 61 28.79 -8.37 -35.34
N GLN A 62 27.72 -7.58 -35.41
CA GLN A 62 27.26 -6.94 -36.65
C GLN A 62 27.23 -5.40 -36.48
N PRO A 63 28.18 -4.64 -37.08
CA PRO A 63 28.29 -3.19 -36.89
C PRO A 63 27.13 -2.39 -37.52
N THR A 64 26.21 -3.06 -38.21
CA THR A 64 24.99 -2.49 -38.81
C THR A 64 23.79 -2.45 -37.86
N ILE A 65 23.84 -3.16 -36.71
CA ILE A 65 22.72 -3.22 -35.75
C ILE A 65 22.96 -2.22 -34.61
N SER A 66 22.09 -1.23 -34.48
CA SER A 66 22.09 -0.33 -33.31
C SER A 66 21.51 -1.05 -32.08
N ILE A 67 22.36 -1.32 -31.08
CA ILE A 67 21.92 -1.88 -29.79
C ILE A 67 21.58 -0.73 -28.86
N VAL A 68 20.30 -0.55 -28.53
CA VAL A 68 19.79 0.60 -27.79
C VAL A 68 18.99 0.21 -26.55
N SER A 69 18.89 1.14 -25.60
CA SER A 69 17.95 1.02 -24.48
C SER A 69 16.50 1.17 -24.95
N ILE A 70 15.56 0.84 -24.06
CA ILE A 70 14.12 1.02 -24.34
C ILE A 70 13.72 2.49 -24.40
N ASP A 71 14.48 3.39 -23.78
CA ASP A 71 14.21 4.82 -23.71
C ASP A 71 14.29 5.50 -25.10
N TRP A 72 15.04 4.91 -26.04
CA TRP A 72 15.03 5.33 -27.44
C TRP A 72 13.65 5.17 -28.11
N LEU A 73 12.95 4.08 -27.80
CA LEU A 73 11.60 3.83 -28.32
C LEU A 73 10.58 4.79 -27.71
N ASP A 74 10.76 5.13 -26.43
CA ASP A 74 9.92 6.10 -25.74
C ASP A 74 10.15 7.52 -26.27
N GLU A 75 11.38 7.89 -26.65
CA GLU A 75 11.67 9.16 -27.31
C GLU A 75 11.13 9.21 -28.76
N CYS A 76 11.10 8.07 -29.46
CA CYS A 76 10.42 7.98 -30.76
C CYS A 76 8.89 8.14 -30.63
N GLU A 77 8.29 7.72 -29.52
CA GLU A 77 6.87 7.91 -29.24
C GLU A 77 6.54 9.32 -28.71
N SER A 78 7.39 9.89 -27.84
CA SER A 78 7.21 11.22 -27.25
C SER A 78 7.27 12.32 -28.31
N THR A 79 8.23 12.22 -29.24
CA THR A 79 8.45 13.18 -30.33
C THR A 79 7.63 12.87 -31.58
N ASN A 80 7.15 11.63 -31.73
CA ASN A 80 6.60 11.07 -32.98
C ASN A 80 7.58 11.19 -34.18
N THR A 81 8.89 11.09 -33.91
CA THR A 81 9.96 11.17 -34.92
C THR A 81 11.03 10.09 -34.70
N ALA A 82 11.87 9.83 -35.71
CA ALA A 82 12.99 8.91 -35.57
C ALA A 82 14.11 9.52 -34.69
N ALA A 83 14.13 9.17 -33.41
CA ALA A 83 15.16 9.64 -32.49
C ALA A 83 16.56 9.11 -32.91
N LYS A 84 17.60 9.92 -32.73
CA LYS A 84 18.98 9.47 -32.99
C LYS A 84 19.39 8.42 -31.96
N THR A 85 19.99 7.32 -32.41
CA THR A 85 20.39 6.21 -31.53
C THR A 85 21.58 6.55 -30.63
N ASP A 86 22.43 7.51 -31.00
CA ASP A 86 23.72 7.83 -30.35
C ASP A 86 23.66 7.96 -28.82
N SER A 87 22.61 8.63 -28.31
CA SER A 87 22.37 8.91 -26.88
C SER A 87 21.86 7.70 -26.10
N PHE A 88 21.47 6.62 -26.79
CA PHE A 88 20.81 5.44 -26.22
C PHE A 88 21.58 4.13 -26.49
N LEU A 89 22.71 4.20 -27.20
CA LEU A 89 23.54 3.05 -27.55
C LEU A 89 24.17 2.39 -26.31
N ILE A 90 23.82 1.13 -26.06
CA ILE A 90 24.39 0.30 -24.98
C ILE A 90 25.72 -0.28 -25.46
N LYS A 91 26.83 0.29 -24.98
CA LYS A 91 28.19 0.03 -25.52
C LYS A 91 28.94 -1.07 -24.76
N SER A 92 28.52 -1.41 -23.54
CA SER A 92 29.11 -2.50 -22.75
C SER A 92 28.07 -3.27 -21.92
N ASP A 93 28.51 -4.27 -21.15
CA ASP A 93 27.64 -4.98 -20.18
C ASP A 93 27.53 -4.28 -18.82
N ASP A 94 28.43 -3.34 -18.52
CA ASP A 94 28.49 -2.57 -17.27
C ASP A 94 27.82 -1.18 -17.40
N ASP A 95 27.14 -0.93 -18.52
CA ASP A 95 26.58 0.36 -18.95
C ASP A 95 25.27 0.71 -18.21
N VAL A 96 25.36 0.97 -16.90
CA VAL A 96 24.19 1.26 -16.05
C VAL A 96 23.58 2.61 -16.44
N SER A 97 22.38 2.60 -17.01
CA SER A 97 21.64 3.80 -17.38
C SER A 97 21.21 4.62 -16.15
N GLN A 98 21.99 5.65 -15.82
CA GLN A 98 21.52 6.76 -15.00
C GLN A 98 20.81 7.80 -15.87
N PRO A 99 19.75 8.46 -15.36
CA PRO A 99 19.09 9.53 -16.09
C PRO A 99 19.99 10.78 -16.14
N SER A 100 20.70 10.97 -17.24
CA SER A 100 21.54 12.14 -17.48
C SER A 100 20.68 13.36 -17.86
N ALA A 101 20.48 14.26 -16.89
CA ALA A 101 20.09 15.63 -17.21
C ALA A 101 21.31 16.41 -17.72
N ASP A 102 21.23 16.90 -18.96
CA ASP A 102 21.68 18.25 -19.35
C ASP A 102 21.52 18.43 -20.87
N GLY A 103 20.85 19.51 -21.28
CA GLY A 103 20.65 19.87 -22.68
C GLY A 103 20.87 21.35 -22.89
N ALA A 104 21.89 21.71 -23.69
CA ALA A 104 22.20 23.10 -24.03
C ALA A 104 22.40 23.23 -25.54
N VAL A 105 21.56 24.05 -26.19
CA VAL A 105 21.64 24.40 -27.61
C VAL A 105 22.26 25.78 -27.75
N THR A 106 23.28 25.91 -28.60
CA THR A 106 23.74 27.20 -29.14
C THR A 106 24.20 27.04 -30.58
N ASP A 107 23.60 27.79 -31.50
CA ASP A 107 24.05 27.91 -32.90
C ASP A 107 25.36 28.70 -33.02
N GLY A 108 26.00 28.64 -34.21
CA GLY A 108 26.54 29.87 -34.79
C GLY A 108 28.07 30.08 -34.88
N ALA A 109 28.75 29.21 -35.62
CA ALA A 109 29.86 29.56 -36.54
C ALA A 109 31.27 29.98 -36.02
N ALA A 110 32.24 29.71 -36.91
CA ALA A 110 33.59 30.25 -37.04
C ALA A 110 34.68 29.91 -35.98
N ALA A 111 35.87 29.59 -36.51
CA ALA A 111 37.15 29.38 -35.84
C ALA A 111 38.13 30.54 -36.25
N PRO A 112 39.43 30.61 -35.87
CA PRO A 112 40.24 29.61 -35.13
C PRO A 112 41.32 30.15 -34.15
N ARG A 113 42.17 29.21 -33.65
CA ARG A 113 43.60 29.34 -33.24
C ARG A 113 44.00 29.79 -31.82
N ARG A 114 44.94 28.97 -31.29
CA ARG A 114 46.19 29.31 -30.56
C ARG A 114 46.21 29.57 -29.03
N SER A 115 46.58 28.49 -28.32
CA SER A 115 47.83 28.34 -27.54
C SER A 115 48.08 29.06 -26.21
N ASN A 116 48.66 28.25 -25.29
CA ASN A 116 49.70 28.57 -24.31
C ASN A 116 49.38 29.34 -23.01
N ARG A 117 49.55 28.58 -21.91
CA ARG A 117 50.51 28.85 -20.81
C ARG A 117 50.07 29.70 -19.60
N ALA A 118 49.75 28.98 -18.53
CA ALA A 118 50.09 29.19 -17.11
C ALA A 118 49.76 30.53 -16.41
N ALA A 119 49.17 30.41 -15.21
CA ALA A 119 49.20 31.41 -14.15
C ALA A 119 50.01 30.88 -12.94
N PRO A 120 50.67 31.74 -12.13
CA PRO A 120 51.56 31.34 -11.03
C PRO A 120 50.85 31.34 -9.65
N ALA A 121 51.62 31.32 -8.55
CA ALA A 121 51.17 30.98 -7.21
C ALA A 121 51.39 32.07 -6.13
N SER A 122 50.74 31.85 -4.97
CA SER A 122 51.11 32.28 -3.61
C SER A 122 50.96 33.75 -3.18
N GLN A 123 50.18 33.97 -2.10
CA GLN A 123 50.62 34.30 -0.71
C GLN A 123 49.38 34.21 0.23
N ASN A 124 49.41 33.71 1.47
CA ASN A 124 50.12 34.10 2.71
C ASN A 124 49.71 35.51 3.23
N THR A 125 49.40 35.75 4.51
CA THR A 125 49.23 34.87 5.72
C THR A 125 48.15 35.53 6.66
N GLN A 126 48.01 35.43 8.00
CA GLN A 126 48.78 34.88 9.15
C GLN A 126 47.89 34.69 10.43
N GLN A 127 48.29 33.76 11.33
CA GLN A 127 48.33 33.76 12.83
C GLN A 127 47.28 34.50 13.71
N ASP A 128 46.92 34.10 14.94
CA ASP A 128 47.42 33.06 15.90
C ASP A 128 46.36 32.78 17.02
N SER A 129 46.52 32.05 18.15
CA SER A 129 47.58 31.20 18.78
C SER A 129 46.95 30.26 19.87
N GLU A 130 47.79 29.51 20.61
CA GLU A 130 47.60 28.87 21.95
C GLU A 130 46.64 27.67 22.14
N SER A 131 46.99 26.59 22.85
CA SER A 131 48.28 26.16 23.44
C SER A 131 48.42 24.61 23.55
N ALA A 132 49.61 24.12 23.94
CA ALA A 132 50.10 22.74 23.83
C ALA A 132 49.48 21.72 24.82
N THR A 133 49.73 20.40 24.79
CA THR A 133 50.80 19.56 24.17
C THR A 133 50.20 18.23 23.62
N THR A 134 50.85 17.11 23.24
CA THR A 134 52.14 16.47 23.63
C THR A 134 52.70 15.54 22.51
N THR A 135 53.74 14.76 22.83
CA THR A 135 54.53 13.83 21.99
C THR A 135 54.12 12.34 22.24
N ALA A 136 54.54 11.30 21.49
CA ALA A 136 55.62 11.16 20.48
C ALA A 136 55.42 10.05 19.40
N ALA A 137 56.37 10.03 18.46
CA ALA A 137 56.75 9.13 17.34
C ALA A 137 56.88 7.59 17.62
N ALA A 138 57.10 6.67 16.64
CA ALA A 138 56.86 6.63 15.18
C ALA A 138 57.18 5.25 14.53
N LYS A 139 56.71 5.07 13.27
CA LYS A 139 57.12 4.17 12.14
C LYS A 139 58.58 3.64 12.18
N ARG A 140 58.95 2.45 11.65
CA ARG A 140 58.77 1.83 10.28
C ARG A 140 59.27 0.34 10.35
N SER A 141 59.52 -0.53 9.35
CA SER A 141 59.48 -0.60 7.86
C SER A 141 59.73 -2.06 7.34
N ARG A 142 59.21 -2.41 6.14
CA ARG A 142 59.79 -3.21 4.98
C ARG A 142 60.81 -4.36 5.20
N SER A 143 60.90 -5.45 4.39
CA SER A 143 60.10 -6.05 3.28
C SER A 143 60.86 -7.26 2.63
N VAL A 144 60.26 -7.97 1.63
CA VAL A 144 60.92 -8.94 0.68
C VAL A 144 61.11 -10.37 1.28
N LYS A 145 60.99 -11.53 0.59
CA LYS A 145 61.02 -11.95 -0.85
C LYS A 145 60.05 -13.11 -1.18
N GLU A 146 59.85 -13.42 -2.47
CA GLU A 146 59.10 -14.58 -3.00
C GLU A 146 60.01 -15.77 -3.40
N ALA A 147 59.46 -17.00 -3.53
CA ALA A 147 59.25 -17.71 -4.82
C ALA A 147 59.24 -19.27 -4.77
N LYS A 148 58.21 -19.89 -5.39
CA LYS A 148 58.11 -21.32 -5.86
C LYS A 148 58.18 -22.45 -4.80
N GLY A 149 57.52 -23.61 -4.93
CA GLY A 149 56.38 -24.00 -5.79
C GLY A 149 56.60 -25.23 -6.72
N SER A 150 56.04 -26.40 -6.37
CA SER A 150 55.71 -27.51 -7.30
C SER A 150 54.73 -28.53 -6.67
N SER A 151 54.01 -29.28 -7.50
CA SER A 151 52.88 -30.17 -7.21
C SER A 151 53.23 -31.66 -7.04
N SER A 152 52.38 -32.44 -6.33
CA SER A 152 52.10 -33.86 -6.65
C SER A 152 50.89 -34.45 -5.88
N ASP A 153 49.87 -34.91 -6.61
CA ASP A 153 48.94 -36.01 -6.27
C ASP A 153 49.50 -37.32 -6.91
N PRO A 154 49.01 -38.58 -6.66
CA PRO A 154 47.64 -38.93 -6.22
C PRO A 154 47.46 -40.19 -5.30
N GLU A 155 46.18 -40.58 -5.15
CA GLU A 155 45.60 -41.94 -4.94
C GLU A 155 45.47 -42.61 -3.54
N ALA A 156 44.30 -43.26 -3.37
CA ALA A 156 43.86 -44.34 -2.44
C ALA A 156 44.03 -44.14 -0.90
N ASP A 157 43.09 -44.52 -0.03
CA ASP A 157 42.01 -45.54 -0.11
C ASP A 157 40.76 -45.13 0.73
N ASP A 158 39.63 -45.85 0.56
CA ASP A 158 38.36 -45.68 1.34
C ASP A 158 38.02 -47.00 2.13
N PRO A 159 36.79 -47.31 2.63
CA PRO A 159 36.59 -47.47 4.07
C PRO A 159 36.10 -48.88 4.50
N PRO A 160 35.99 -49.16 5.82
CA PRO A 160 35.16 -50.24 6.34
C PRO A 160 33.82 -49.74 6.91
N ALA A 161 32.72 -50.47 6.66
CA ALA A 161 31.39 -50.13 7.17
C ALA A 161 30.50 -51.36 7.47
N LYS A 162 29.49 -51.14 8.34
CA LYS A 162 28.30 -51.98 8.65
C LYS A 162 28.48 -53.16 9.65
N LYS A 163 27.79 -53.05 10.82
CA LYS A 163 26.62 -53.85 11.35
C LYS A 163 26.70 -55.41 11.31
N PRO A 164 25.80 -56.23 11.94
CA PRO A 164 24.56 -55.93 12.69
C PRO A 164 24.27 -56.77 14.00
N ARG A 165 23.11 -56.50 14.64
CA ARG A 165 22.22 -57.43 15.43
C ARG A 165 22.69 -58.09 16.75
N GLY A 166 21.79 -58.09 17.75
CA GLY A 166 21.83 -58.90 18.99
C GLY A 166 20.60 -58.62 19.91
N ARG A 167 20.18 -59.55 20.78
CA ARG A 167 19.00 -59.42 21.67
C ARG A 167 19.12 -60.33 22.91
N ALA A 168 18.39 -60.01 23.99
CA ALA A 168 18.17 -60.78 25.25
C ALA A 168 19.28 -60.66 26.34
N SER A 169 19.05 -60.87 27.66
CA SER A 169 17.83 -60.73 28.50
C SER A 169 18.13 -61.02 30.00
N ALA A 170 17.66 -60.20 30.96
CA ALA A 170 17.52 -60.55 32.40
C ALA A 170 16.72 -59.47 33.20
N LYS A 171 16.32 -59.74 34.46
CA LYS A 171 14.99 -60.28 34.83
C LYS A 171 14.74 -60.24 36.37
N ALA A 172 13.86 -59.36 36.86
CA ALA A 172 13.15 -59.39 38.16
C ALA A 172 12.03 -58.32 38.10
N LYS A 173 10.74 -58.50 38.40
CA LYS A 173 9.91 -59.54 39.07
C LYS A 173 9.68 -59.41 40.59
N LYS A 174 8.77 -58.50 40.96
CA LYS A 174 7.54 -58.71 41.75
C LYS A 174 6.50 -57.69 41.22
N ASP A 175 5.25 -58.02 40.90
CA ASP A 175 4.21 -58.82 41.59
C ASP A 175 3.70 -58.13 42.87
N GLU A 176 2.69 -57.26 42.74
CA GLU A 176 1.32 -57.56 43.21
C GLU A 176 0.29 -56.56 42.63
N ASP A 177 -0.97 -56.97 42.57
CA ASP A 177 -2.12 -56.27 41.95
C ASP A 177 -3.36 -56.49 42.82
N VAL A 178 -4.07 -55.41 43.17
CA VAL A 178 -5.42 -55.46 43.75
C VAL A 178 -6.23 -54.28 43.24
N SER A 179 -7.39 -54.57 42.65
CA SER A 179 -8.37 -53.59 42.19
C SER A 179 -9.69 -53.71 42.96
N MET A 180 -10.33 -52.58 43.28
CA MET A 180 -11.75 -52.42 43.63
C MET A 180 -12.03 -50.89 43.82
N LYS A 181 -13.13 -50.21 43.40
CA LYS A 181 -14.59 -50.52 43.34
C LYS A 181 -15.20 -50.75 44.73
N ASP A 182 -16.31 -50.17 45.16
CA ASP A 182 -17.48 -49.61 44.46
C ASP A 182 -18.17 -48.49 45.30
N THR A 183 -19.30 -47.93 44.78
CA THR A 183 -20.38 -47.18 45.48
C THR A 183 -20.04 -45.88 46.24
N ASP A 184 -20.64 -44.71 45.99
CA ASP A 184 -22.07 -44.32 45.82
C ASP A 184 -22.84 -44.19 47.14
N ASP A 185 -23.15 -42.95 47.54
CA ASP A 185 -24.30 -42.59 48.37
C ASP A 185 -24.74 -41.14 48.08
N THR A 186 -25.96 -40.81 48.50
CA THR A 186 -26.79 -39.71 48.06
C THR A 186 -26.81 -38.52 49.03
N THR A 187 -27.14 -37.33 48.53
CA THR A 187 -28.37 -36.60 48.93
C THR A 187 -28.53 -35.28 48.17
N LYS A 188 -29.79 -34.90 47.89
CA LYS A 188 -30.19 -33.53 47.52
C LYS A 188 -30.99 -32.93 48.67
N THR A 189 -30.82 -31.63 48.92
CA THR A 189 -31.92 -30.77 49.41
C THR A 189 -31.77 -29.35 48.87
N ASP A 190 -32.68 -28.96 47.97
CA ASP A 190 -32.95 -27.55 47.68
C ASP A 190 -33.69 -26.91 48.87
N ALA A 191 -33.38 -25.65 49.21
CA ALA A 191 -34.31 -24.79 49.95
C ALA A 191 -34.03 -23.29 49.73
N LYS A 192 -35.08 -22.56 49.34
CA LYS A 192 -35.12 -21.10 49.20
C LYS A 192 -36.19 -20.55 50.14
N PRO A 193 -35.95 -19.42 50.80
CA PRO A 193 -37.03 -18.49 51.13
C PRO A 193 -36.67 -17.05 50.72
N ALA A 194 -37.56 -16.06 50.77
CA ALA A 194 -39.00 -15.95 50.47
C ALA A 194 -39.34 -14.44 50.61
N ALA A 195 -40.42 -13.92 50.01
CA ALA A 195 -40.66 -12.47 49.86
C ALA A 195 -41.91 -11.96 50.62
N LYS A 196 -42.14 -10.61 50.55
CA LYS A 196 -43.32 -9.76 50.93
C LYS A 196 -43.04 -8.78 52.10
N ASN A 197 -43.63 -7.57 52.21
CA ASN A 197 -44.57 -6.82 51.34
C ASN A 197 -44.64 -5.30 51.68
N GLY A 198 -45.17 -4.47 50.75
CA GLY A 198 -45.68 -3.09 50.99
C GLY A 198 -44.89 -1.96 50.27
N ALA A 199 -45.38 -1.17 49.28
CA ALA A 199 -46.57 -0.29 49.14
C ALA A 199 -46.29 1.19 49.55
N LYS A 200 -46.70 2.26 48.84
CA LYS A 200 -47.52 2.41 47.60
C LYS A 200 -47.41 3.84 46.97
N GLY A 201 -47.43 3.95 45.62
CA GLY A 201 -47.87 5.16 44.86
C GLY A 201 -46.79 6.19 44.41
N LYS A 202 -47.05 7.08 43.42
CA LYS A 202 -48.17 7.15 42.44
C LYS A 202 -47.88 8.15 41.28
N GLY A 203 -48.07 7.75 40.02
CA GLY A 203 -48.09 8.62 38.81
C GLY A 203 -46.72 9.00 38.22
N ALA A 204 -46.61 9.47 36.96
CA ALA A 204 -47.58 9.53 35.84
C ALA A 204 -46.85 9.77 34.49
N ALA A 205 -47.56 9.54 33.38
CA ALA A 205 -47.18 9.78 31.97
C ALA A 205 -46.02 8.94 31.38
N ASN A 206 -46.23 8.44 30.16
CA ASN A 206 -45.28 7.71 29.33
C ASN A 206 -45.22 8.42 27.96
N THR A 207 -44.03 8.55 27.38
CA THR A 207 -43.83 9.00 26.00
C THR A 207 -42.80 8.11 25.35
N ASP A 208 -43.17 7.50 24.22
CA ASP A 208 -42.47 6.34 23.69
C ASP A 208 -41.14 6.69 23.02
N VAL A 209 -40.17 5.78 23.18
CA VAL A 209 -38.95 5.74 22.38
C VAL A 209 -38.92 4.38 21.71
N GLU A 210 -39.28 4.34 20.43
CA GLU A 210 -39.18 3.10 19.66
C GLU A 210 -37.72 2.67 19.56
N LYS A 211 -37.47 1.39 19.86
CA LYS A 211 -36.28 0.70 19.38
C LYS A 211 -36.58 0.20 17.98
N ASP A 212 -35.91 0.77 16.98
CA ASP A 212 -35.90 0.22 15.63
C ASP A 212 -35.54 -1.27 15.67
N LYS A 213 -36.32 -2.07 14.93
CA LYS A 213 -36.20 -3.53 14.92
C LYS A 213 -35.28 -3.95 13.80
N GLU A 214 -34.31 -4.81 14.12
CA GLU A 214 -33.49 -5.48 13.11
C GLU A 214 -34.40 -6.28 12.14
N PRO A 215 -34.16 -6.19 10.81
CA PRO A 215 -34.96 -6.93 9.84
C PRO A 215 -34.65 -8.43 9.92
N ASN A 216 -35.60 -9.20 10.45
CA ASN A 216 -35.51 -10.66 10.63
C ASN A 216 -35.53 -11.40 9.27
N PHE A 217 -34.36 -11.60 8.68
CA PHE A 217 -34.19 -12.45 7.50
C PHE A 217 -34.28 -13.94 7.86
N LYS A 218 -35.35 -14.59 7.39
CA LYS A 218 -35.53 -16.04 7.53
C LYS A 218 -34.47 -16.80 6.72
N THR A 219 -33.99 -17.90 7.29
CA THR A 219 -32.96 -18.77 6.70
C THR A 219 -33.36 -19.34 5.35
N ALA A 220 -32.66 -18.94 4.29
CA ALA A 220 -32.56 -19.68 3.03
C ALA A 220 -31.21 -20.43 3.00
N SER A 221 -31.14 -21.56 2.30
CA SER A 221 -29.96 -22.42 2.25
C SER A 221 -28.80 -21.76 1.47
N ALA A 222 -27.68 -21.50 2.16
CA ALA A 222 -26.51 -20.86 1.56
C ALA A 222 -25.67 -21.82 0.70
N ALA A 223 -25.50 -21.51 -0.59
CA ALA A 223 -24.59 -22.18 -1.52
C ALA A 223 -23.38 -21.27 -1.82
N LYS A 224 -22.38 -21.34 -0.93
CA LYS A 224 -21.22 -20.43 -0.85
C LYS A 224 -20.14 -20.74 -1.90
N GLY A 225 -19.34 -19.73 -2.25
CA GLY A 225 -18.26 -19.80 -3.25
C GLY A 225 -17.08 -20.72 -2.88
N SER A 226 -16.27 -21.07 -3.89
CA SER A 226 -15.11 -21.97 -3.78
C SER A 226 -13.78 -21.22 -3.88
N ALA A 227 -12.80 -21.58 -3.04
CA ALA A 227 -11.43 -21.10 -3.22
C ALA A 227 -10.81 -21.63 -4.53
N PRO A 228 -9.96 -20.84 -5.21
CA PRO A 228 -9.25 -21.28 -6.40
C PRO A 228 -8.19 -22.33 -6.05
N VAL A 229 -8.00 -23.30 -6.95
CA VAL A 229 -6.94 -24.31 -6.83
C VAL A 229 -5.57 -23.68 -7.10
N ASP A 230 -4.56 -24.02 -6.29
CA ASP A 230 -3.20 -23.53 -6.45
C ASP A 230 -2.64 -23.74 -7.87
N GLU A 231 -2.14 -22.67 -8.48
CA GLU A 231 -1.69 -22.62 -9.88
C GLU A 231 -0.65 -23.69 -10.27
N HIS A 232 0.15 -24.17 -9.31
CA HIS A 232 1.20 -25.18 -9.52
C HIS A 232 0.68 -26.62 -9.38
N PHE A 233 -0.59 -26.85 -9.03
CA PHE A 233 -1.17 -28.18 -8.90
C PHE A 233 -1.40 -28.82 -10.31
N PRO A 234 -0.80 -29.98 -10.63
CA PRO A 234 -0.80 -30.52 -12.00
C PRO A 234 -2.15 -30.89 -12.62
N HIS A 235 -3.25 -30.83 -11.86
CA HIS A 235 -4.59 -31.18 -12.32
C HIS A 235 -5.63 -30.11 -11.96
N LYS A 236 -5.23 -28.83 -11.92
CA LYS A 236 -6.05 -27.71 -11.41
C LYS A 236 -7.47 -27.66 -11.99
N ASP A 237 -7.62 -27.90 -13.29
CA ASP A 237 -8.90 -27.81 -14.01
C ASP A 237 -9.83 -29.03 -13.77
N SER A 238 -9.26 -30.13 -13.23
CA SER A 238 -9.97 -31.39 -12.93
C SER A 238 -10.37 -31.52 -11.45
N TYR A 239 -10.08 -30.51 -10.62
CA TYR A 239 -10.35 -30.48 -9.18
C TYR A 239 -10.94 -29.12 -8.76
N HIS A 240 -11.49 -29.06 -7.55
CA HIS A 240 -11.84 -27.84 -6.82
C HIS A 240 -11.35 -27.94 -5.38
N VAL A 241 -11.19 -26.82 -4.67
CA VAL A 241 -10.92 -26.83 -3.22
C VAL A 241 -12.13 -27.40 -2.49
N TYR A 242 -11.88 -28.34 -1.57
CA TYR A 242 -12.93 -28.99 -0.80
C TYR A 242 -13.55 -28.03 0.23
N THR A 243 -14.88 -28.02 0.28
CA THR A 243 -15.68 -27.34 1.29
C THR A 243 -16.39 -28.38 2.14
N GLY A 244 -16.25 -28.28 3.46
CA GLY A 244 -16.91 -29.16 4.43
C GLY A 244 -18.43 -28.96 4.51
N PRO A 245 -19.17 -29.89 5.15
CA PRO A 245 -20.63 -29.79 5.29
C PRO A 245 -21.12 -28.56 6.07
N ASP A 246 -20.24 -27.96 6.88
CA ASP A 246 -20.43 -26.72 7.63
C ASP A 246 -20.18 -25.44 6.80
N GLY A 247 -19.61 -25.59 5.60
CA GLY A 247 -19.12 -24.50 4.77
C GLY A 247 -17.66 -24.09 5.04
N THR A 248 -16.89 -24.82 5.84
CA THR A 248 -15.44 -24.57 6.01
C THR A 248 -14.70 -24.94 4.72
N ILE A 249 -14.04 -23.97 4.09
CA ILE A 249 -13.21 -24.16 2.90
C ILE A 249 -11.80 -24.59 3.32
N TYR A 250 -11.32 -25.73 2.83
CA TYR A 250 -10.03 -26.33 3.21
C TYR A 250 -8.85 -25.79 2.38
N ASP A 251 -8.61 -24.47 2.45
CA ASP A 251 -7.36 -23.82 2.01
C ASP A 251 -6.64 -23.17 3.22
N GLY A 252 -5.52 -23.77 3.62
CA GLY A 252 -4.65 -23.34 4.70
C GLY A 252 -3.52 -22.43 4.22
N ALA A 253 -3.77 -21.12 4.11
CA ALA A 253 -2.75 -20.12 3.82
C ALA A 253 -1.93 -19.75 5.07
N LEU A 254 -0.67 -20.18 5.15
CA LEU A 254 0.22 -19.92 6.30
C LEU A 254 1.38 -18.98 5.98
N ASN A 255 1.85 -18.24 7.00
CA ASN A 255 2.94 -17.26 6.90
C ASN A 255 3.86 -17.28 8.13
N GLN A 256 5.14 -17.01 7.94
CA GLN A 256 6.11 -16.89 9.03
C GLN A 256 7.23 -15.91 8.68
N THR A 257 7.32 -14.83 9.47
CA THR A 257 8.45 -13.91 9.45
C THR A 257 9.29 -14.04 10.73
N GLN A 258 10.60 -14.14 10.57
CA GLN A 258 11.60 -14.10 11.63
C GLN A 258 12.80 -13.27 11.15
N ILE A 259 12.81 -11.99 11.53
CA ILE A 259 13.84 -11.00 11.20
C ILE A 259 15.24 -11.52 11.56
N GLY A 260 15.40 -12.11 12.76
CA GLY A 260 16.67 -12.64 13.25
C GLY A 260 17.33 -13.69 12.36
N SER A 261 16.54 -14.52 11.67
CA SER A 261 17.04 -15.59 10.78
C SER A 261 16.93 -15.27 9.29
N ASN A 262 16.58 -14.02 8.92
CA ASN A 262 16.15 -13.63 7.57
C ASN A 262 15.13 -14.63 6.95
N SER A 263 14.23 -15.16 7.79
CA SER A 263 13.13 -16.00 7.31
C SER A 263 11.92 -15.13 7.04
N ASN A 264 11.37 -15.22 5.83
CA ASN A 264 10.07 -14.69 5.47
C ASN A 264 9.43 -15.70 4.52
N LYS A 265 8.57 -16.56 5.05
CA LYS A 265 8.21 -17.86 4.46
C LYS A 265 6.71 -18.06 4.36
N PHE A 266 6.25 -18.60 3.24
CA PHE A 266 4.88 -19.08 3.09
C PHE A 266 4.80 -20.60 3.14
N TYR A 267 3.64 -21.12 3.53
CA TYR A 267 3.28 -22.51 3.38
C TYR A 267 1.77 -22.57 3.06
N TYR A 268 1.40 -23.13 1.92
CA TYR A 268 0.03 -23.37 1.52
C TYR A 268 -0.26 -24.86 1.62
N VAL A 269 -1.47 -25.21 2.06
CA VAL A 269 -2.00 -26.56 2.06
C VAL A 269 -3.45 -26.51 1.60
N GLN A 270 -3.82 -27.29 0.58
CA GLN A 270 -5.18 -27.36 0.07
C GLN A 270 -5.66 -28.81 0.06
N LEU A 271 -6.89 -29.05 0.55
CA LEU A 271 -7.60 -30.30 0.33
C LEU A 271 -8.45 -30.12 -0.94
N LEU A 272 -8.25 -30.98 -1.92
CA LEU A 272 -8.85 -30.88 -3.25
C LEU A 272 -9.79 -32.07 -3.50
N ARG A 273 -10.91 -31.81 -4.16
CA ARG A 273 -11.91 -32.82 -4.58
C ARG A 273 -12.01 -32.85 -6.10
N SER A 274 -12.12 -34.04 -6.70
CA SER A 274 -12.19 -34.17 -8.15
C SER A 274 -13.54 -33.72 -8.71
N ASN A 275 -13.50 -33.07 -9.88
CA ASN A 275 -14.69 -32.58 -10.60
C ASN A 275 -15.46 -33.73 -11.29
N SER A 276 -14.77 -34.80 -11.70
CA SER A 276 -15.38 -35.94 -12.42
C SER A 276 -15.82 -37.09 -11.50
N ASN A 277 -15.27 -37.19 -10.29
CA ASN A 277 -15.70 -38.18 -9.29
C ASN A 277 -15.59 -37.59 -7.88
N GLY A 278 -16.74 -37.22 -7.30
CA GLY A 278 -16.81 -36.60 -5.98
C GLY A 278 -16.38 -37.47 -4.79
N ASN A 279 -15.96 -38.71 -5.01
CA ASN A 279 -15.36 -39.57 -3.99
C ASN A 279 -13.83 -39.59 -4.03
N LEU A 280 -13.21 -38.91 -5.01
CA LEU A 280 -11.76 -38.83 -5.20
C LEU A 280 -11.22 -37.47 -4.72
N PHE A 281 -10.16 -37.53 -3.91
CA PHE A 281 -9.54 -36.37 -3.29
C PHE A 281 -8.02 -36.34 -3.52
N ALA A 282 -7.40 -35.22 -3.19
CA ALA A 282 -5.96 -35.03 -3.11
C ALA A 282 -5.62 -34.01 -2.02
N THR A 283 -4.37 -34.01 -1.54
CA THR A 283 -3.87 -32.96 -0.63
C THR A 283 -2.59 -32.38 -1.20
N TRP A 284 -2.65 -31.10 -1.57
CA TRP A 284 -1.55 -30.36 -2.18
C TRP A 284 -0.86 -29.44 -1.17
N THR A 285 0.44 -29.22 -1.34
CA THR A 285 1.20 -28.25 -0.55
C THR A 285 2.21 -27.48 -1.40
N ARG A 286 2.40 -26.19 -1.12
CA ARG A 286 3.42 -25.32 -1.75
C ARG A 286 4.06 -24.42 -0.70
N TRP A 287 5.37 -24.21 -0.73
CA TRP A 287 6.09 -23.42 0.28
C TRP A 287 7.36 -22.79 -0.27
N GLY A 288 7.74 -21.64 0.27
CA GLY A 288 8.90 -20.92 -0.22
C GLY A 288 9.16 -19.63 0.55
N ARG A 289 9.98 -18.76 -0.04
CA ARG A 289 10.14 -17.38 0.40
C ARG A 289 8.95 -16.56 -0.11
N VAL A 290 8.43 -15.65 0.71
CA VAL A 290 7.35 -14.72 0.31
C VAL A 290 7.85 -13.88 -0.88
N GLY A 291 7.03 -13.74 -1.93
CA GLY A 291 7.42 -13.21 -3.24
C GLY A 291 8.20 -14.14 -4.19
N GLU A 292 8.45 -15.42 -3.86
CA GLU A 292 9.05 -16.42 -4.78
C GLU A 292 8.10 -17.63 -4.97
N ASN A 293 8.08 -18.30 -6.14
CA ASN A 293 7.13 -19.40 -6.43
C ASN A 293 7.21 -20.60 -5.45
N GLY A 294 8.39 -20.84 -4.89
CA GLY A 294 8.64 -21.91 -3.91
C GLY A 294 8.85 -23.32 -4.50
N GLN A 295 8.74 -24.32 -3.62
CA GLN A 295 8.68 -25.75 -3.90
C GLN A 295 7.27 -26.26 -3.62
N SER A 296 6.87 -27.36 -4.24
CA SER A 296 5.56 -27.99 -3.99
C SER A 296 5.66 -29.50 -3.81
N LYS A 297 4.60 -30.09 -3.24
CA LYS A 297 4.45 -31.53 -3.08
C LYS A 297 2.99 -31.96 -3.00
N MET A 298 2.67 -32.99 -3.77
CA MET A 298 1.52 -33.86 -3.57
C MET A 298 1.71 -34.67 -2.28
N VAL A 299 0.88 -34.44 -1.27
CA VAL A 299 0.98 -35.10 0.05
C VAL A 299 0.08 -36.33 0.10
N ALA A 300 -1.17 -36.17 -0.33
CA ALA A 300 -2.07 -37.28 -0.63
C ALA A 300 -2.38 -37.24 -2.14
N GLY A 301 -2.21 -38.37 -2.83
CA GLY A 301 -2.26 -38.42 -4.29
C GLY A 301 -3.67 -38.23 -4.88
N PRO A 302 -3.78 -37.83 -6.16
CA PRO A 302 -5.05 -37.81 -6.88
C PRO A 302 -5.73 -39.17 -6.81
N GLY A 303 -6.98 -39.22 -6.33
CA GLY A 303 -7.73 -40.46 -6.19
C GLY A 303 -7.71 -41.09 -4.80
N CYS A 304 -7.16 -40.42 -3.77
CA CYS A 304 -7.27 -40.89 -2.39
C CYS A 304 -8.66 -40.62 -1.78
N SER A 305 -8.98 -41.27 -0.66
CA SER A 305 -10.24 -41.05 0.07
C SER A 305 -10.22 -39.75 0.88
N LEU A 306 -11.41 -39.22 1.20
CA LEU A 306 -11.56 -38.01 2.02
C LEU A 306 -10.77 -38.12 3.33
N ASP A 307 -10.90 -39.22 4.08
CA ASP A 307 -10.19 -39.40 5.34
C ASP A 307 -8.66 -39.36 5.19
N GLN A 308 -8.12 -39.87 4.07
CA GLN A 308 -6.68 -39.81 3.81
C GLN A 308 -6.24 -38.38 3.48
N ALA A 309 -6.98 -37.70 2.61
CA ALA A 309 -6.71 -36.30 2.26
C ALA A 309 -6.80 -35.39 3.49
N MET A 310 -7.85 -35.57 4.31
CA MET A 310 -8.12 -34.81 5.53
C MET A 310 -7.03 -35.01 6.59
N ARG A 311 -6.69 -36.26 6.92
CA ARG A 311 -5.61 -36.55 7.89
C ARG A 311 -4.28 -35.94 7.48
N GLU A 312 -3.95 -35.97 6.18
CA GLU A 312 -2.74 -35.33 5.68
C GLU A 312 -2.82 -33.81 5.73
N PHE A 313 -3.95 -33.21 5.36
CA PHE A 313 -4.18 -31.76 5.43
C PHE A 313 -4.00 -31.23 6.86
N GLU A 314 -4.72 -31.82 7.82
CA GLU A 314 -4.67 -31.43 9.23
C GLU A 314 -3.29 -31.69 9.85
N SER A 315 -2.64 -32.81 9.49
CA SER A 315 -1.27 -33.13 9.89
C SER A 315 -0.27 -32.06 9.44
N LYS A 316 -0.35 -31.60 8.19
CA LYS A 316 0.54 -30.54 7.68
C LYS A 316 0.21 -29.18 8.28
N PHE A 317 -1.07 -28.83 8.41
CA PHE A 317 -1.49 -27.59 9.09
C PHE A 317 -0.94 -27.56 10.53
N ARG A 318 -1.28 -28.56 11.35
CA ARG A 318 -0.91 -28.65 12.77
C ARG A 318 0.60 -28.74 12.99
N ALA A 319 1.36 -29.37 12.10
CA ALA A 319 2.83 -29.36 12.18
C ALA A 319 3.43 -27.95 12.01
N LYS A 320 2.82 -27.12 11.17
CA LYS A 320 3.31 -25.79 10.76
C LYS A 320 2.80 -24.65 11.64
N SER A 321 1.51 -24.62 11.98
CA SER A 321 0.91 -23.63 12.89
C SER A 321 1.00 -24.02 14.36
N GLY A 322 0.93 -25.32 14.66
CA GLY A 322 0.77 -25.85 16.02
C GLY A 322 -0.68 -25.91 16.52
N LEU A 323 -1.65 -25.49 15.70
CA LEU A 323 -3.09 -25.46 16.00
C LEU A 323 -3.82 -26.61 15.30
N SER A 324 -4.99 -27.05 15.79
CA SER A 324 -5.91 -27.87 15.00
C SER A 324 -6.54 -27.02 13.89
N TRP A 325 -7.13 -27.65 12.88
CA TRP A 325 -7.83 -26.93 11.82
C TRP A 325 -9.15 -26.28 12.30
N GLU A 326 -9.79 -26.88 13.31
CA GLU A 326 -10.92 -26.29 14.03
C GLU A 326 -10.49 -24.96 14.69
N ASN A 327 -9.40 -24.99 15.46
CA ASN A 327 -8.79 -23.84 16.14
C ASN A 327 -7.89 -22.97 15.22
N ARG A 328 -8.13 -22.95 13.90
CA ARG A 328 -7.26 -22.22 12.94
C ARG A 328 -7.21 -20.71 13.16
N LEU A 329 -8.18 -20.13 13.88
CA LEU A 329 -8.30 -18.70 14.16
C LEU A 329 -7.71 -18.28 15.52
N ASP A 330 -7.30 -19.24 16.37
CA ASP A 330 -6.66 -18.97 17.67
C ASP A 330 -5.34 -18.18 17.53
N GLU A 331 -4.84 -17.63 18.63
CA GLU A 331 -3.58 -16.87 18.62
C GLU A 331 -2.40 -17.68 18.05
N PRO A 332 -1.62 -17.14 17.10
CA PRO A 332 -0.47 -17.81 16.52
C PRO A 332 0.59 -18.15 17.57
N ARG A 333 1.07 -19.39 17.57
CA ARG A 333 2.13 -19.83 18.49
C ARG A 333 3.47 -19.21 18.12
N ASN A 334 4.23 -18.74 19.12
CA ASN A 334 5.56 -18.17 18.91
C ASN A 334 6.48 -19.18 18.18
N GLY A 335 7.29 -18.69 17.25
CA GLY A 335 8.17 -19.51 16.40
C GLY A 335 7.47 -20.43 15.38
N LYS A 336 6.13 -20.42 15.27
CA LYS A 336 5.34 -21.18 14.29
C LYS A 336 4.80 -20.29 13.16
N TYR A 337 4.04 -20.88 12.24
CA TYR A 337 3.38 -20.14 11.16
C TYR A 337 2.02 -19.60 11.63
N THR A 338 1.74 -18.35 11.31
CA THR A 338 0.42 -17.71 11.44
C THR A 338 -0.50 -18.18 10.31
N TYR A 339 -1.77 -18.45 10.61
CA TYR A 339 -2.80 -18.63 9.59
C TYR A 339 -3.39 -17.29 9.16
N ILE A 340 -3.41 -17.09 7.85
CA ILE A 340 -4.01 -15.92 7.20
C ILE A 340 -5.38 -16.34 6.68
N GLU A 341 -6.41 -15.72 7.24
CA GLU A 341 -7.77 -15.88 6.78
C GLU A 341 -7.94 -15.13 5.45
N LYS A 342 -8.43 -15.85 4.44
CA LYS A 342 -8.84 -15.28 3.16
C LYS A 342 -10.36 -15.21 3.11
N SER A 343 -10.93 -14.09 2.64
CA SER A 343 -12.33 -14.05 2.26
C SER A 343 -12.51 -14.75 0.90
N TYR A 344 -13.51 -15.62 0.82
CA TYR A 344 -13.97 -16.24 -0.43
C TYR A 344 -15.42 -15.84 -0.64
N ASP A 345 -15.62 -14.54 -0.89
CA ASP A 345 -16.87 -14.03 -1.43
C ASP A 345 -17.16 -14.71 -2.79
N GLU A 346 -18.40 -14.71 -3.25
CA GLU A 346 -18.85 -15.61 -4.33
C GLU A 346 -18.25 -15.29 -5.70
N ASP A 347 -17.04 -15.79 -5.93
CA ASP A 347 -16.38 -15.94 -7.24
C ASP A 347 -17.10 -17.03 -8.06
N LYS A 348 -18.36 -16.76 -8.40
CA LYS A 348 -19.05 -17.38 -9.52
C LYS A 348 -18.56 -16.67 -10.78
N ASP A 349 -17.76 -17.42 -11.54
CA ASP A 349 -17.11 -17.07 -12.80
C ASP A 349 -15.85 -16.15 -12.74
N ASP A 350 -14.96 -16.40 -13.70
CA ASP A 350 -13.71 -15.69 -14.04
C ASP A 350 -12.54 -15.65 -13.02
N ASP A 351 -12.04 -16.80 -12.56
CA ASP A 351 -10.60 -16.96 -12.24
C ASP A 351 -9.86 -17.74 -13.38
N LYS A 352 -10.41 -17.69 -14.61
CA LYS A 352 -9.73 -18.09 -15.85
C LYS A 352 -9.06 -16.87 -16.49
N PRO A 353 -7.79 -16.95 -16.94
CA PRO A 353 -7.26 -15.97 -17.88
C PRO A 353 -7.97 -16.13 -19.24
N GLU A 354 -8.14 -15.01 -19.95
CA GLU A 354 -8.53 -15.02 -21.38
C GLU A 354 -7.37 -15.52 -22.25
N ASP A 355 -7.11 -16.83 -22.22
CA ASP A 355 -6.50 -17.49 -23.37
C ASP A 355 -7.44 -17.33 -24.57
N GLY A 356 -6.89 -16.89 -25.71
CA GLY A 356 -7.65 -16.37 -26.85
C GLY A 356 -8.37 -17.41 -27.70
N GLU A 357 -9.18 -18.28 -27.08
CA GLU A 357 -10.18 -19.06 -27.81
C GLU A 357 -11.25 -18.12 -28.37
N LYS A 358 -11.22 -17.91 -29.70
CA LYS A 358 -12.32 -17.27 -30.41
C LYS A 358 -13.58 -18.11 -30.25
N LYS A 359 -14.50 -17.65 -29.41
CA LYS A 359 -15.93 -17.88 -29.67
C LYS A 359 -16.31 -17.02 -30.88
N ASP A 360 -17.11 -17.58 -31.78
CA ASP A 360 -17.56 -16.87 -32.97
C ASP A 360 -18.38 -15.61 -32.61
N ASP A 361 -18.32 -14.60 -33.47
CA ASP A 361 -18.84 -13.25 -33.21
C ASP A 361 -20.39 -13.21 -33.09
N GLU A 362 -20.93 -13.48 -31.89
CA GLU A 362 -22.12 -12.76 -31.47
C GLU A 362 -21.76 -11.28 -31.26
N PRO A 363 -22.54 -10.33 -31.83
CA PRO A 363 -22.19 -8.92 -31.79
C PRO A 363 -22.35 -8.35 -30.37
N VAL A 364 -21.25 -8.35 -29.62
CA VAL A 364 -21.15 -7.69 -28.31
C VAL A 364 -21.57 -6.22 -28.48
N VAL A 365 -22.75 -5.88 -27.98
CA VAL A 365 -23.29 -4.53 -28.05
C VAL A 365 -22.36 -3.61 -27.27
N LYS A 366 -21.55 -2.83 -28.00
CA LYS A 366 -20.57 -1.91 -27.41
C LYS A 366 -21.30 -0.69 -26.86
N VAL A 367 -21.87 -0.84 -25.67
CA VAL A 367 -22.56 0.24 -24.95
C VAL A 367 -21.57 1.37 -24.69
N GLU A 368 -21.86 2.56 -25.22
CA GLU A 368 -21.06 3.75 -24.97
C GLU A 368 -21.36 4.33 -23.58
N SER A 369 -20.36 4.96 -22.98
CA SER A 369 -20.52 5.64 -21.69
C SER A 369 -21.41 6.87 -21.81
N LYS A 370 -22.33 7.03 -20.86
CA LYS A 370 -23.15 8.24 -20.69
C LYS A 370 -22.46 9.27 -19.77
N LEU A 371 -21.25 8.98 -19.26
CA LEU A 371 -20.46 9.89 -18.44
C LEU A 371 -19.72 10.93 -19.31
N PRO A 372 -19.56 12.19 -18.84
CA PRO A 372 -18.60 13.14 -19.41
C PRO A 372 -17.18 12.56 -19.52
N PRO A 373 -16.38 12.89 -20.56
CA PRO A 373 -15.06 12.30 -20.78
C PRO A 373 -14.09 12.42 -19.59
N SER A 374 -14.10 13.54 -18.87
CA SER A 374 -13.26 13.71 -17.67
C SER A 374 -13.68 12.78 -16.51
N LEU A 375 -14.97 12.48 -16.38
CA LEU A 375 -15.46 11.46 -15.43
C LEU A 375 -15.14 10.03 -15.91
N GLN A 376 -15.16 9.75 -17.22
CA GLN A 376 -14.66 8.48 -17.74
C GLN A 376 -13.18 8.28 -17.36
N SER A 377 -12.31 9.25 -17.68
CA SER A 377 -10.89 9.22 -17.29
C SER A 377 -10.66 9.13 -15.77
N LEU A 378 -11.53 9.75 -14.96
CA LEU A 378 -11.48 9.62 -13.50
C LEU A 378 -11.82 8.19 -13.05
N MET A 379 -12.84 7.55 -13.62
CA MET A 379 -13.21 6.17 -13.30
C MET A 379 -12.15 5.17 -13.79
N GLU A 380 -11.56 5.40 -14.96
CA GLU A 380 -10.42 4.63 -15.47
C GLU A 380 -9.21 4.72 -14.54
N LEU A 381 -8.91 5.92 -14.01
CA LEU A 381 -7.81 6.17 -13.09
C LEU A 381 -8.02 5.51 -11.72
N ILE A 382 -9.21 5.66 -11.14
CA ILE A 382 -9.54 5.13 -9.79
C ILE A 382 -9.65 3.61 -9.80
N PHE A 383 -10.26 3.02 -10.82
CA PHE A 383 -10.50 1.58 -10.92
C PHE A 383 -9.46 0.86 -11.79
N ASN A 384 -8.24 1.41 -11.91
CA ASN A 384 -7.14 0.80 -12.65
C ASN A 384 -6.48 -0.33 -11.84
N VAL A 385 -6.77 -1.59 -12.19
CA VAL A 385 -6.18 -2.78 -11.53
C VAL A 385 -4.64 -2.79 -11.65
N GLY A 386 -4.07 -2.23 -12.71
CA GLY A 386 -2.61 -2.05 -12.85
C GLY A 386 -2.05 -1.14 -11.75
N TYR A 387 -2.60 0.07 -11.61
CA TYR A 387 -2.16 1.01 -10.57
C TYR A 387 -2.45 0.52 -9.15
N MET A 388 -3.48 -0.30 -8.94
CA MET A 388 -3.72 -1.00 -7.66
C MET A 388 -2.58 -1.98 -7.35
N ASN A 389 -2.14 -2.77 -8.34
CA ASN A 389 -1.01 -3.69 -8.21
C ASN A 389 0.32 -2.93 -8.01
N ASP A 390 0.59 -1.87 -8.78
CA ASP A 390 1.78 -1.03 -8.64
C ASP A 390 1.83 -0.35 -7.26
N SER A 391 0.68 0.07 -6.73
CA SER A 391 0.55 0.61 -5.37
C SER A 391 0.96 -0.42 -4.32
N MET A 392 0.46 -1.66 -4.42
CA MET A 392 0.84 -2.76 -3.50
C MET A 392 2.33 -3.10 -3.59
N VAL A 393 2.91 -3.16 -4.80
CA VAL A 393 4.34 -3.43 -5.03
C VAL A 393 5.23 -2.29 -4.52
N GLN A 394 4.78 -1.04 -4.63
CA GLN A 394 5.46 0.12 -4.04
C GLN A 394 5.49 0.00 -2.50
N MET A 395 4.36 -0.37 -1.89
CA MET A 395 4.23 -0.60 -0.44
C MET A 395 4.76 -1.97 0.06
N LYS A 396 5.38 -2.78 -0.83
CA LYS A 396 6.01 -4.08 -0.52
C LYS A 396 5.05 -5.18 -0.03
N TYR A 397 3.75 -5.05 -0.29
CA TYR A 397 2.75 -6.06 0.04
C TYR A 397 2.78 -7.25 -0.95
N ASP A 398 2.62 -8.49 -0.46
CA ASP A 398 2.53 -9.68 -1.32
C ASP A 398 1.07 -9.96 -1.75
N ALA A 399 0.67 -9.30 -2.84
CA ALA A 399 -0.65 -9.44 -3.45
C ALA A 399 -0.95 -10.85 -3.98
N ASN A 400 0.06 -11.64 -4.37
CA ASN A 400 -0.12 -13.01 -4.84
C ASN A 400 -0.54 -13.94 -3.69
N LYS A 401 -0.06 -13.64 -2.48
CA LYS A 401 -0.38 -14.39 -1.26
C LYS A 401 -1.74 -14.04 -0.68
N LEU A 402 -2.09 -12.75 -0.69
CA LEU A 402 -3.34 -12.25 -0.12
C LEU A 402 -3.96 -11.18 -1.04
N PRO A 403 -4.63 -11.59 -2.14
CA PRO A 403 -5.26 -10.67 -3.09
C PRO A 403 -6.28 -9.75 -2.43
N LEU A 404 -6.47 -8.55 -2.98
CA LEU A 404 -7.31 -7.49 -2.40
C LEU A 404 -8.73 -7.94 -2.08
N GLY A 405 -9.41 -8.58 -3.03
CA GLY A 405 -10.75 -9.13 -2.83
C GLY A 405 -10.83 -10.40 -1.97
N LYS A 406 -9.72 -10.79 -1.33
CA LYS A 406 -9.59 -11.98 -0.48
C LYS A 406 -8.97 -11.62 0.90
N LEU A 407 -8.88 -10.33 1.25
CA LEU A 407 -8.36 -9.84 2.54
C LEU A 407 -9.47 -9.70 3.60
N SER A 408 -9.39 -10.47 4.69
CA SER A 408 -10.41 -10.40 5.75
C SER A 408 -10.26 -9.17 6.65
N LYS A 409 -11.40 -8.61 7.11
CA LYS A 409 -11.44 -7.48 8.06
C LYS A 409 -10.74 -7.82 9.38
N GLU A 410 -10.85 -9.06 9.85
CA GLU A 410 -10.18 -9.51 11.07
C GLU A 410 -8.66 -9.64 10.89
N THR A 411 -8.17 -9.91 9.68
CA THR A 411 -6.73 -9.88 9.39
C THR A 411 -6.18 -8.45 9.37
N LEU A 412 -6.92 -7.48 8.83
CA LEU A 412 -6.59 -6.05 8.98
C LEU A 412 -6.60 -5.62 10.46
N LYS A 413 -7.65 -5.96 11.21
CA LYS A 413 -7.78 -5.65 12.64
C LYS A 413 -6.62 -6.20 13.47
N ARG A 414 -6.28 -7.48 13.32
CA ARG A 414 -5.10 -8.10 13.97
C ARG A 414 -3.78 -7.47 13.53
N GLY A 415 -3.69 -6.95 12.30
CA GLY A 415 -2.56 -6.13 11.85
C GLY A 415 -2.44 -4.83 12.67
N TYR A 416 -3.54 -4.08 12.78
CA TYR A 416 -3.61 -2.84 13.57
C TYR A 416 -3.28 -3.07 15.05
N GLU A 417 -3.80 -4.13 15.67
CA GLU A 417 -3.53 -4.48 17.07
C GLU A 417 -2.03 -4.65 17.36
N VAL A 418 -1.26 -5.24 16.44
CA VAL A 418 0.20 -5.39 16.59
C VAL A 418 0.93 -4.06 16.32
N LEU A 419 0.49 -3.27 15.33
CA LEU A 419 1.03 -1.92 15.12
C LEU A 419 0.79 -1.03 16.35
N LYS A 420 -0.35 -1.16 17.02
CA LYS A 420 -0.64 -0.48 18.30
C LYS A 420 0.32 -0.90 19.40
N ALA A 421 0.57 -2.20 19.58
CA ALA A 421 1.58 -2.66 20.54
C ALA A 421 2.99 -2.12 20.23
N ILE A 422 3.37 -1.95 18.95
CA ILE A 422 4.64 -1.31 18.56
C ILE A 422 4.63 0.17 18.94
N GLY A 423 3.50 0.87 18.71
CA GLY A 423 3.29 2.25 19.14
C GLY A 423 3.37 2.44 20.65
N ASP A 424 2.84 1.51 21.43
CA ASP A 424 2.90 1.52 22.89
C ASP A 424 4.36 1.34 23.37
N VAL A 425 5.15 0.45 22.74
CA VAL A 425 6.60 0.30 23.04
C VAL A 425 7.40 1.56 22.65
N LEU A 426 7.08 2.21 21.53
CA LEU A 426 7.67 3.52 21.17
C LEU A 426 7.32 4.61 22.19
N SER A 427 6.08 4.65 22.68
CA SER A 427 5.60 5.65 23.66
C SER A 427 6.35 5.57 25.00
N ALA A 428 6.88 4.39 25.35
CA ALA A 428 7.71 4.16 26.52
C ALA A 428 9.17 4.66 26.36
N ASN A 429 9.51 5.32 25.25
CA ASN A 429 10.86 5.75 24.89
C ASN A 429 11.89 4.59 24.88
N ALA A 430 11.47 3.41 24.45
CA ALA A 430 12.35 2.26 24.30
C ALA A 430 13.45 2.52 23.26
N SER A 431 14.66 1.99 23.51
CA SER A 431 15.75 1.99 22.52
C SER A 431 15.31 1.26 21.24
N ALA A 432 15.76 1.72 20.07
CA ALA A 432 15.55 1.00 18.81
C ALA A 432 16.18 -0.43 18.78
N SER A 433 17.00 -0.76 19.79
CA SER A 433 17.55 -2.10 20.05
C SER A 433 16.68 -2.99 20.95
N ASP A 434 15.49 -2.54 21.37
CA ASP A 434 14.58 -3.32 22.23
C ASP A 434 14.05 -4.56 21.48
N GLU A 435 14.21 -5.74 22.07
CA GLU A 435 13.86 -7.02 21.44
C GLU A 435 12.37 -7.12 21.10
N ARG A 436 11.51 -6.40 21.83
CA ARG A 436 10.06 -6.34 21.57
C ARG A 436 9.75 -5.77 20.20
N PHE A 437 10.56 -4.85 19.67
CA PHE A 437 10.39 -4.36 18.29
C PHE A 437 10.60 -5.49 17.27
N GLN A 438 11.58 -6.37 17.48
CA GLN A 438 11.80 -7.51 16.59
C GLN A 438 10.68 -8.54 16.74
N GLU A 439 10.22 -8.84 17.95
CA GLU A 439 9.11 -9.79 18.17
C GLU A 439 7.78 -9.31 17.58
N LEU A 440 7.40 -8.06 17.85
CA LEU A 440 6.15 -7.49 17.33
C LEU A 440 6.22 -7.32 15.80
N SER A 441 7.36 -6.94 15.23
CA SER A 441 7.54 -6.89 13.77
C SER A 441 7.44 -8.30 13.15
N ASN A 442 7.96 -9.34 13.80
CA ASN A 442 7.77 -10.73 13.36
C ASN A 442 6.29 -11.12 13.36
N ARG A 443 5.52 -10.75 14.39
CA ARG A 443 4.06 -10.99 14.48
C ARG A 443 3.32 -10.23 13.37
N TYR A 444 3.60 -8.94 13.20
CA TYR A 444 2.98 -8.09 12.17
C TYR A 444 3.24 -8.62 10.75
N TYR A 445 4.50 -8.82 10.35
CA TYR A 445 4.84 -9.37 9.03
C TYR A 445 4.47 -10.86 8.85
N SER A 446 4.03 -11.55 9.91
CA SER A 446 3.39 -12.85 9.80
C SER A 446 1.89 -12.76 9.55
N ILE A 447 1.21 -11.70 10.03
CA ILE A 447 -0.21 -11.43 9.75
C ILE A 447 -0.38 -10.75 8.37
N ILE A 448 0.47 -9.79 8.04
CA ILE A 448 0.40 -8.94 6.84
C ILE A 448 1.58 -9.28 5.89
N PRO A 449 1.35 -10.04 4.79
CA PRO A 449 2.40 -10.52 3.91
C PRO A 449 3.20 -9.41 3.21
N HIS A 450 4.52 -9.48 3.32
CA HIS A 450 5.43 -8.52 2.71
C HIS A 450 6.51 -9.18 1.83
N ALA A 451 6.71 -8.68 0.62
CA ALA A 451 7.67 -9.16 -0.36
C ALA A 451 9.01 -8.40 -0.28
N PHE A 452 9.80 -8.66 0.77
CA PHE A 452 11.13 -8.04 0.98
C PHE A 452 12.24 -8.52 0.02
N GLY A 453 11.91 -9.33 -1.00
CA GLY A 453 12.90 -10.05 -1.80
C GLY A 453 13.86 -10.83 -0.90
N ARG A 454 15.15 -10.88 -1.25
CA ARG A 454 16.19 -11.57 -0.45
C ARG A 454 16.78 -10.73 0.70
N GLY A 455 16.36 -9.46 0.82
CA GLY A 455 16.72 -8.60 1.95
C GLY A 455 16.16 -9.13 3.28
N ARG A 456 16.84 -8.79 4.38
CA ARG A 456 16.32 -9.03 5.74
C ARG A 456 15.09 -8.14 5.95
N PRO A 457 13.94 -8.66 6.42
CA PRO A 457 12.82 -7.82 6.83
C PRO A 457 13.30 -6.80 7.88
N PRO A 458 12.91 -5.52 7.79
CA PRO A 458 13.28 -4.53 8.79
C PRO A 458 12.58 -4.82 10.13
N ALA A 459 13.08 -4.25 11.22
CA ALA A 459 12.28 -4.08 12.43
C ALA A 459 11.57 -2.71 12.37
N ILE A 460 10.31 -2.66 12.80
CA ILE A 460 9.54 -1.43 12.97
C ILE A 460 9.88 -0.88 14.36
N CYS A 461 10.81 0.08 14.41
CA CYS A 461 11.31 0.70 15.65
C CYS A 461 11.41 2.23 15.57
N SER A 462 10.68 2.86 14.64
CA SER A 462 10.47 4.31 14.58
C SER A 462 9.02 4.68 14.25
N SER A 463 8.60 5.88 14.67
CA SER A 463 7.26 6.42 14.37
C SER A 463 7.00 6.58 12.86
N GLU A 464 8.05 6.80 12.05
CA GLU A 464 7.96 6.89 10.59
C GLU A 464 7.69 5.52 9.96
N GLN A 465 8.37 4.46 10.44
CA GLN A 465 8.09 3.10 9.99
C GLN A 465 6.65 2.70 10.39
N LEU A 466 6.28 2.94 11.65
CA LEU A 466 4.93 2.64 12.14
C LEU A 466 3.84 3.37 11.34
N LYS A 467 4.07 4.64 10.98
CA LYS A 467 3.16 5.41 10.12
C LYS A 467 2.98 4.77 8.74
N ARG A 468 4.06 4.41 8.04
CA ARG A 468 3.98 3.77 6.71
C ARG A 468 3.23 2.44 6.73
N GLU A 469 3.42 1.66 7.79
CA GLU A 469 2.75 0.37 7.96
C GLU A 469 1.25 0.55 8.27
N ALA A 470 0.87 1.59 9.01
CA ALA A 470 -0.52 1.95 9.20
C ALA A 470 -1.17 2.47 7.89
N GLU A 471 -0.48 3.34 7.14
CA GLU A 471 -0.92 3.84 5.83
C GLU A 471 -1.12 2.70 4.80
N LEU A 472 -0.34 1.61 4.90
CA LEU A 472 -0.57 0.39 4.12
C LEU A 472 -1.88 -0.30 4.52
N LEU A 473 -2.18 -0.46 5.82
CA LEU A 473 -3.44 -1.09 6.25
C LEU A 473 -4.67 -0.26 5.86
N ASP A 474 -4.59 1.07 5.93
CA ASP A 474 -5.64 1.98 5.45
C ASP A 474 -5.85 1.80 3.93
N ALA A 475 -4.77 1.84 3.14
CA ALA A 475 -4.81 1.66 1.70
C ALA A 475 -5.34 0.29 1.27
N LEU A 476 -4.95 -0.80 1.96
CA LEU A 476 -5.49 -2.14 1.72
C LEU A 476 -7.00 -2.22 1.98
N GLY A 477 -7.52 -1.47 2.96
CA GLY A 477 -8.95 -1.34 3.21
C GLY A 477 -9.70 -0.72 2.03
N ASP A 478 -9.23 0.43 1.53
CA ASP A 478 -9.84 1.11 0.38
C ASP A 478 -9.68 0.35 -0.93
N LEU A 479 -8.53 -0.29 -1.15
CA LEU A 479 -8.27 -1.16 -2.29
C LEU A 479 -9.22 -2.38 -2.30
N GLY A 480 -9.52 -2.97 -1.14
CA GLY A 480 -10.51 -4.05 -1.02
C GLY A 480 -11.92 -3.58 -1.41
N ILE A 481 -12.32 -2.37 -0.98
CA ILE A 481 -13.62 -1.78 -1.35
C ILE A 481 -13.68 -1.49 -2.86
N ALA A 482 -12.64 -0.88 -3.42
CA ALA A 482 -12.56 -0.57 -4.84
C ALA A 482 -12.58 -1.85 -5.71
N ASN A 483 -11.88 -2.90 -5.28
CA ASN A 483 -11.91 -4.22 -5.92
C ASN A 483 -13.32 -4.84 -5.89
N ASN A 484 -14.04 -4.71 -4.77
CA ASN A 484 -15.40 -5.24 -4.66
C ASN A 484 -16.41 -4.49 -5.54
N ILE A 485 -16.21 -3.18 -5.76
CA ILE A 485 -16.93 -2.41 -6.78
C ILE A 485 -16.62 -2.94 -8.19
N ILE A 486 -15.34 -3.20 -8.51
CA ILE A 486 -14.94 -3.78 -9.81
C ILE A 486 -15.61 -5.15 -10.04
N LYS A 487 -15.63 -6.03 -9.03
CA LYS A 487 -16.32 -7.33 -9.09
C LYS A 487 -17.83 -7.17 -9.32
N ALA A 488 -18.50 -6.33 -8.53
CA ALA A 488 -19.94 -6.10 -8.60
C ALA A 488 -20.41 -5.36 -9.88
N THR A 489 -19.49 -4.91 -10.72
CA THR A 489 -19.77 -4.18 -11.98
C THR A 489 -19.25 -4.91 -13.23
N LYS A 490 -19.00 -6.22 -13.12
CA LYS A 490 -18.91 -7.12 -14.27
C LYS A 490 -20.27 -7.33 -14.92
N GLY A 491 -20.32 -7.38 -16.25
CA GLY A 491 -21.55 -7.58 -17.04
C GLY A 491 -22.77 -6.77 -16.55
N PRO A 492 -22.63 -5.47 -16.24
CA PRO A 492 -23.67 -4.75 -15.50
C PRO A 492 -24.89 -4.49 -16.38
N ILE A 493 -26.08 -4.67 -15.83
CA ILE A 493 -27.37 -4.42 -16.48
C ILE A 493 -28.18 -3.36 -15.72
N ASP A 494 -29.07 -2.66 -16.41
CA ASP A 494 -30.04 -1.73 -15.80
C ASP A 494 -31.32 -2.44 -15.33
N GLU A 495 -32.24 -1.68 -14.75
CA GLU A 495 -33.48 -2.18 -14.14
C GLU A 495 -34.41 -2.85 -15.17
N ASP A 496 -34.29 -2.46 -16.44
CA ASP A 496 -34.99 -3.05 -17.60
C ASP A 496 -34.22 -4.25 -18.20
N GLY A 497 -33.03 -4.59 -17.66
CA GLY A 497 -32.20 -5.71 -18.08
C GLY A 497 -31.23 -5.43 -19.24
N ASN A 498 -31.08 -4.17 -19.68
CA ASN A 498 -30.19 -3.82 -20.78
C ASN A 498 -28.74 -3.69 -20.28
N PRO A 499 -27.72 -4.09 -21.07
CA PRO A 499 -26.32 -3.88 -20.70
C PRO A 499 -25.97 -2.39 -20.51
N ILE A 500 -25.16 -2.11 -19.49
CA ILE A 500 -24.59 -0.80 -19.19
C ILE A 500 -23.08 -0.82 -19.48
N HIS A 501 -22.51 0.32 -19.84
CA HIS A 501 -21.07 0.49 -19.89
C HIS A 501 -20.42 0.38 -18.49
N GLN A 502 -19.26 -0.27 -18.38
CA GLN A 502 -18.66 -0.63 -17.08
C GLN A 502 -18.27 0.58 -16.22
N LEU A 503 -17.78 1.68 -16.81
CA LEU A 503 -17.40 2.87 -16.04
C LEU A 503 -18.62 3.54 -15.39
N ASP A 504 -19.76 3.53 -16.08
CA ASP A 504 -21.02 4.08 -15.61
C ASP A 504 -21.57 3.28 -14.42
N ALA A 505 -21.45 1.95 -14.48
CA ALA A 505 -21.79 1.07 -13.37
C ALA A 505 -20.88 1.33 -12.15
N ARG A 506 -19.55 1.38 -12.35
CA ARG A 506 -18.58 1.70 -11.29
C ARG A 506 -18.83 3.08 -10.66
N PHE A 507 -19.17 4.07 -11.47
CA PHE A 507 -19.55 5.41 -11.02
C PHE A 507 -20.83 5.38 -10.17
N ARG A 508 -21.89 4.67 -10.60
CA ARG A 508 -23.10 4.48 -9.80
C ARG A 508 -22.79 3.78 -8.47
N SER A 509 -21.87 2.81 -8.44
CA SER A 509 -21.43 2.13 -7.23
C SER A 509 -20.65 3.00 -6.24
N LEU A 510 -20.15 4.19 -6.63
CA LEU A 510 -19.65 5.19 -5.68
C LEU A 510 -20.80 5.86 -4.91
N ASN A 511 -22.04 5.79 -5.41
CA ASN A 511 -23.24 6.35 -4.79
C ASN A 511 -23.06 7.83 -4.40
N LEU A 512 -22.72 8.67 -5.38
CA LEU A 512 -22.55 10.12 -5.20
C LEU A 512 -23.85 10.86 -5.55
N ASN A 513 -24.26 11.80 -4.70
CA ASN A 513 -25.37 12.71 -5.00
C ASN A 513 -25.01 13.65 -6.16
N THR A 514 -23.72 14.00 -6.28
CA THR A 514 -23.19 14.88 -7.32
C THR A 514 -21.73 14.54 -7.57
N ALA A 515 -21.36 14.42 -8.84
CA ALA A 515 -19.99 14.56 -9.31
C ALA A 515 -20.04 15.29 -10.65
N GLU A 516 -19.69 16.57 -10.65
CA GLU A 516 -19.81 17.44 -11.83
C GLU A 516 -18.43 17.98 -12.21
N PRO A 517 -17.90 17.73 -13.41
CA PRO A 517 -16.69 18.40 -13.86
C PRO A 517 -16.98 19.90 -14.04
N LEU A 518 -16.14 20.74 -13.45
CA LEU A 518 -16.22 22.18 -13.61
C LEU A 518 -15.67 22.61 -14.97
N ASP A 519 -16.36 23.50 -15.65
CA ASP A 519 -15.81 24.18 -16.83
C ASP A 519 -14.52 24.95 -16.47
N HIS A 520 -13.45 24.73 -17.23
CA HIS A 520 -12.16 25.40 -17.05
C HIS A 520 -12.25 26.92 -17.25
N GLY A 521 -13.22 27.39 -18.04
CA GLY A 521 -13.53 28.80 -18.21
C GLY A 521 -14.24 29.43 -17.00
N SER A 522 -14.84 28.62 -16.12
CA SER A 522 -15.69 29.12 -15.02
C SER A 522 -14.92 29.86 -13.93
N ARG A 523 -15.60 30.82 -13.28
CA ARG A 523 -15.04 31.55 -12.13
C ARG A 523 -14.70 30.64 -10.96
N GLU A 524 -15.49 29.59 -10.74
CA GLU A 524 -15.29 28.57 -9.71
C GLU A 524 -13.98 27.79 -9.96
N PHE A 525 -13.78 27.26 -11.17
CA PHE A 525 -12.54 26.58 -11.56
C PHE A 525 -11.32 27.51 -11.42
N GLN A 526 -11.41 28.75 -11.91
CA GLN A 526 -10.31 29.72 -11.80
C GLN A 526 -9.90 29.99 -10.34
N LEU A 527 -10.88 30.21 -9.46
CA LEU A 527 -10.64 30.50 -8.04
C LEU A 527 -10.00 29.29 -7.32
N LEU A 528 -10.47 28.09 -7.62
CA LEU A 528 -9.93 26.84 -7.09
C LEU A 528 -8.53 26.51 -7.67
N SER A 529 -8.29 26.84 -8.93
CA SER A 529 -7.00 26.73 -9.60
C SER A 529 -5.97 27.67 -8.95
N ASP A 530 -6.35 28.90 -8.63
CA ASP A 530 -5.52 29.85 -7.91
C ASP A 530 -5.24 29.42 -6.46
N TYR A 531 -6.20 28.81 -5.76
CA TYR A 531 -5.97 28.23 -4.42
C TYR A 531 -4.87 27.15 -4.48
N CYS A 532 -4.95 26.22 -5.43
CA CYS A 532 -3.91 25.22 -5.67
C CYS A 532 -2.55 25.89 -5.98
N LYS A 533 -2.49 26.80 -6.97
CA LYS A 533 -1.24 27.44 -7.40
C LYS A 533 -0.57 28.27 -6.31
N LYS A 534 -1.33 29.03 -5.52
CA LYS A 534 -0.80 30.02 -4.56
C LYS A 534 -0.55 29.47 -3.16
N THR A 535 -1.03 28.27 -2.82
CA THR A 535 -0.73 27.58 -1.54
C THR A 535 0.28 26.44 -1.69
N HIS A 536 1.16 26.57 -2.67
CA HIS A 536 2.30 25.70 -2.88
C HIS A 536 3.39 25.99 -1.83
N GLY A 537 3.66 25.00 -0.96
CA GLY A 537 4.69 25.08 0.06
C GLY A 537 6.10 25.08 -0.53
N LYS A 538 6.83 26.19 -0.34
CA LYS A 538 8.17 26.47 -0.91
C LYS A 538 9.24 25.39 -0.75
N THR A 539 9.12 24.51 0.25
CA THR A 539 10.10 23.42 0.52
C THR A 539 9.80 22.14 -0.27
N HIS A 540 8.70 22.08 -1.02
CA HIS A 540 8.31 20.92 -1.82
C HIS A 540 8.72 21.10 -3.28
N TYR A 541 9.34 20.07 -3.88
CA TYR A 541 9.88 20.13 -5.25
C TYR A 541 8.93 19.53 -6.32
N ILE A 542 7.63 19.44 -5.99
CA ILE A 542 6.56 18.94 -6.87
C ILE A 542 6.05 20.10 -7.74
N ASN A 543 5.78 19.88 -9.03
CA ASN A 543 4.92 20.75 -9.82
C ASN A 543 3.55 20.09 -10.03
N LEU A 544 2.47 20.84 -9.77
CA LEU A 544 1.09 20.37 -9.91
C LEU A 544 0.43 21.08 -11.11
N GLU A 545 0.05 20.30 -12.10
CA GLU A 545 -0.74 20.72 -13.25
C GLU A 545 -2.15 20.15 -13.08
N ILE A 546 -3.20 20.98 -13.19
CA ILE A 546 -4.58 20.56 -12.95
C ILE A 546 -5.17 20.06 -14.26
N GLU A 547 -5.51 18.76 -14.32
CA GLU A 547 -6.20 18.12 -15.44
C GLU A 547 -7.70 18.43 -15.38
N ASP A 548 -8.34 18.27 -14.21
CA ASP A 548 -9.76 18.55 -13.96
C ASP A 548 -10.02 18.99 -12.51
N ILE A 549 -11.15 19.65 -12.28
CA ILE A 549 -11.75 19.82 -10.95
C ILE A 549 -13.21 19.36 -11.02
N PHE A 550 -13.62 18.49 -10.09
CA PHE A 550 -14.98 17.99 -9.97
C PHE A 550 -15.62 18.51 -8.69
N ARG A 551 -16.84 19.05 -8.76
CA ARG A 551 -17.69 19.32 -7.59
C ARG A 551 -18.28 17.99 -7.11
N ILE A 552 -18.06 17.63 -5.85
CA ILE A 552 -18.49 16.36 -5.25
C ILE A 552 -19.50 16.64 -4.13
N VAL A 553 -20.61 15.88 -4.12
CA VAL A 553 -21.54 15.80 -2.99
C VAL A 553 -21.84 14.33 -2.72
N ARG A 554 -21.74 13.92 -1.45
CA ARG A 554 -21.96 12.55 -0.98
C ARG A 554 -23.26 12.43 -0.16
N PRO A 555 -24.01 11.32 -0.29
CA PRO A 555 -25.17 11.06 0.56
C PRO A 555 -24.77 10.92 2.02
N GLY A 556 -25.62 11.42 2.92
CA GLY A 556 -25.40 11.32 4.36
C GLY A 556 -24.40 12.34 4.93
N GLU A 557 -23.56 12.98 4.12
CA GLU A 557 -22.52 13.90 4.63
C GLU A 557 -23.11 15.22 5.16
N PHE A 558 -24.11 15.78 4.48
CA PHE A 558 -24.83 16.96 4.98
C PHE A 558 -25.80 16.60 6.12
N GLU A 559 -26.43 15.43 6.04
CA GLU A 559 -27.38 14.93 7.04
C GLU A 559 -26.68 14.68 8.38
N ARG A 560 -25.51 14.01 8.38
CA ARG A 560 -24.72 13.77 9.60
C ARG A 560 -24.16 15.06 10.19
N TRP A 561 -23.73 16.00 9.34
CA TRP A 561 -23.26 17.32 9.75
C TRP A 561 -24.38 18.14 10.42
N LYS A 562 -25.57 18.17 9.82
CA LYS A 562 -26.75 18.84 10.37
C LYS A 562 -27.22 18.18 11.67
N LYS A 563 -27.23 16.83 11.74
CA LYS A 563 -27.58 16.06 12.94
C LYS A 563 -26.63 16.31 14.11
N ALA A 564 -25.35 16.56 13.84
CA ALA A 564 -24.35 16.96 14.84
C ALA A 564 -24.45 18.45 15.24
N GLY A 565 -25.32 19.24 14.62
CA GLY A 565 -25.56 20.65 14.97
C GLY A 565 -24.50 21.64 14.45
N TRP A 566 -23.64 21.25 13.49
CA TRP A 566 -22.53 22.09 13.03
C TRP A 566 -22.95 23.36 12.26
N ASN A 567 -24.22 23.44 11.81
CA ASN A 567 -24.80 24.66 11.24
C ASN A 567 -25.02 25.75 12.32
N ASP A 568 -25.51 25.34 13.49
CA ASP A 568 -25.93 26.23 14.59
C ASP A 568 -24.85 26.36 15.69
N TYR A 569 -23.65 25.85 15.42
CA TYR A 569 -22.56 25.79 16.39
C TYR A 569 -22.04 27.19 16.75
N LYS A 570 -22.30 27.63 17.98
CA LYS A 570 -22.07 29.02 18.45
C LYS A 570 -20.62 29.52 18.36
N ARG A 571 -19.65 28.63 18.20
CA ARG A 571 -18.22 28.94 18.00
C ARG A 571 -17.76 28.55 16.58
N SER A 572 -18.65 28.61 15.59
CA SER A 572 -18.37 28.19 14.21
C SER A 572 -17.17 28.91 13.61
N THR A 573 -16.31 28.13 12.96
CA THR A 573 -15.36 28.60 11.96
C THR A 573 -15.14 27.44 11.03
N ARG A 574 -15.57 27.60 9.77
CA ARG A 574 -15.50 26.58 8.74
C ARG A 574 -14.34 26.91 7.82
N LEU A 575 -13.45 25.94 7.58
CA LEU A 575 -12.32 26.09 6.68
C LEU A 575 -12.48 25.13 5.50
N LEU A 576 -12.14 25.58 4.29
CA LEU A 576 -12.03 24.75 3.10
C LEU A 576 -10.57 24.31 2.98
N LEU A 577 -10.29 23.03 3.24
CA LEU A 577 -8.92 22.53 3.45
C LEU A 577 -8.56 21.32 2.58
N TRP A 578 -7.29 21.18 2.26
CA TRP A 578 -6.73 20.13 1.41
C TRP A 578 -6.58 18.80 2.14
N HIS A 579 -7.19 17.74 1.58
CA HIS A 579 -6.85 16.35 1.87
C HIS A 579 -6.14 15.71 0.66
N GLY A 580 -5.27 14.74 0.92
CA GLY A 580 -4.57 13.96 -0.11
C GLY A 580 -4.36 12.53 0.38
N SER A 581 -4.55 11.58 -0.52
CA SER A 581 -4.44 10.14 -0.28
C SER A 581 -4.04 9.46 -1.60
N ARG A 582 -3.62 8.20 -1.58
CA ARG A 582 -3.23 7.49 -2.80
C ARG A 582 -4.39 7.46 -3.79
N THR A 583 -4.13 7.72 -5.07
CA THR A 583 -5.15 7.70 -6.15
C THR A 583 -6.05 6.46 -6.11
N THR A 584 -5.47 5.30 -5.80
CA THR A 584 -6.14 4.00 -5.71
C THR A 584 -7.05 3.84 -4.47
N ASN A 585 -6.88 4.67 -3.43
CA ASN A 585 -7.77 4.69 -2.26
C ASN A 585 -9.11 5.38 -2.56
N TYR A 586 -9.21 6.16 -3.64
CA TYR A 586 -10.41 6.97 -3.92
C TYR A 586 -11.66 6.14 -4.26
N GLY A 587 -11.53 4.87 -4.65
CA GLY A 587 -12.70 3.99 -4.79
C GLY A 587 -13.39 3.71 -3.44
N GLY A 588 -12.62 3.64 -2.36
CA GLY A 588 -13.13 3.55 -0.99
C GLY A 588 -13.54 4.90 -0.41
N ILE A 589 -12.73 5.96 -0.59
CA ILE A 589 -13.04 7.30 -0.07
C ILE A 589 -14.28 7.90 -0.76
N LEU A 590 -14.44 7.75 -2.08
CA LEU A 590 -15.61 8.27 -2.79
C LEU A 590 -16.87 7.41 -2.61
N SER A 591 -16.78 6.19 -2.09
CA SER A 591 -17.97 5.39 -1.71
C SER A 591 -18.35 5.54 -0.24
N GLN A 592 -17.38 5.54 0.68
CA GLN A 592 -17.61 5.54 2.14
C GLN A 592 -17.32 6.88 2.85
N GLY A 593 -16.61 7.80 2.21
CA GLY A 593 -16.18 9.08 2.79
C GLY A 593 -14.87 8.97 3.55
N LEU A 594 -14.41 10.09 4.11
CA LEU A 594 -13.24 10.12 4.98
C LEU A 594 -13.56 9.45 6.33
N ARG A 595 -12.71 8.50 6.72
CA ARG A 595 -12.82 7.71 7.97
C ARG A 595 -11.71 8.09 8.94
N ILE A 596 -11.96 7.92 10.23
CA ILE A 596 -10.92 7.98 11.27
C ILE A 596 -10.39 6.56 11.49
N ALA A 597 -9.08 6.43 11.74
CA ALA A 597 -8.43 5.14 11.97
C ALA A 597 -9.09 4.37 13.15
N PRO A 598 -9.29 3.04 13.03
CA PRO A 598 -10.10 2.26 13.97
C PRO A 598 -9.52 2.22 15.39
N PRO A 599 -10.30 1.91 16.44
CA PRO A 599 -9.83 1.84 17.84
C PRO A 599 -8.59 0.97 18.08
N GLU A 600 -8.43 -0.06 17.27
CA GLU A 600 -7.33 -1.03 17.27
C GLU A 600 -6.04 -0.47 16.67
N ALA A 601 -6.09 0.55 15.82
CA ALA A 601 -4.91 1.17 15.22
C ALA A 601 -3.97 1.79 16.28
N PRO A 602 -2.67 1.99 15.99
CA PRO A 602 -1.82 2.83 16.81
C PRO A 602 -2.35 4.29 16.81
N ALA A 603 -2.24 4.98 17.95
CA ALA A 603 -2.28 6.45 17.95
C ALA A 603 -0.89 7.03 17.66
N HIS A 604 0.15 6.36 18.17
CA HIS A 604 1.56 6.68 17.90
C HIS A 604 1.87 6.55 16.39
N GLY A 605 2.61 7.51 15.83
CA GLY A 605 2.81 7.62 14.37
C GLY A 605 1.86 8.61 13.68
N THR A 606 0.72 8.96 14.29
CA THR A 606 -0.10 10.12 13.89
C THR A 606 0.25 11.31 14.80
N MET A 607 0.60 12.48 14.25
CA MET A 607 1.27 13.53 15.07
C MET A 607 0.36 14.18 16.13
N PHE A 608 -0.95 14.11 15.97
CA PHE A 608 -1.97 14.73 16.83
C PHE A 608 -3.12 13.77 17.18
N GLY A 609 -2.81 12.46 17.28
CA GLY A 609 -3.80 11.42 17.54
C GLY A 609 -4.68 11.07 16.33
N LYS A 610 -5.65 10.17 16.54
CA LYS A 610 -6.50 9.63 15.46
C LYS A 610 -7.59 10.62 15.08
N GLY A 611 -7.52 11.18 13.88
CA GLY A 611 -8.52 12.08 13.32
C GLY A 611 -8.41 12.18 11.81
N ILE A 612 -9.23 13.01 11.17
CA ILE A 612 -9.06 13.35 9.75
C ILE A 612 -8.04 14.48 9.65
N TYR A 613 -6.93 14.24 8.94
CA TYR A 613 -5.85 15.20 8.74
C TYR A 613 -6.05 16.02 7.46
N LEU A 614 -5.89 17.33 7.60
CA LEU A 614 -6.13 18.35 6.58
C LEU A 614 -5.03 19.43 6.62
N ALA A 615 -4.77 20.09 5.49
CA ALA A 615 -3.80 21.17 5.39
C ALA A 615 -4.36 22.40 4.66
N ASP A 616 -3.81 23.57 4.96
CA ASP A 616 -4.03 24.81 4.20
C ASP A 616 -3.16 24.89 2.93
N MET A 617 -2.07 24.12 2.86
CA MET A 617 -1.12 24.07 1.74
C MET A 617 -1.32 22.85 0.84
N VAL A 618 -1.60 23.05 -0.45
CA VAL A 618 -1.89 21.95 -1.38
C VAL A 618 -0.74 20.94 -1.47
N THR A 619 0.51 21.40 -1.56
CA THR A 619 1.64 20.47 -1.75
C THR A 619 2.00 19.67 -0.50
N LYS A 620 1.52 20.07 0.68
CA LYS A 620 1.63 19.23 1.88
C LYS A 620 0.74 17.99 1.75
N SER A 621 -0.51 18.17 1.33
CA SER A 621 -1.44 17.06 1.06
C SER A 621 -1.03 16.27 -0.20
N ALA A 622 -0.42 16.94 -1.21
CA ALA A 622 0.04 16.28 -2.44
C ALA A 622 1.12 15.21 -2.22
N ASN A 623 1.95 15.33 -1.17
CA ASN A 623 2.93 14.30 -0.82
C ASN A 623 2.27 12.93 -0.53
N TYR A 624 1.01 12.91 -0.07
CA TYR A 624 0.25 11.69 0.23
C TYR A 624 -0.40 11.04 -1.02
N CYS A 625 -0.37 11.70 -2.18
CA CYS A 625 -1.04 11.22 -3.39
C CYS A 625 -0.41 9.97 -4.02
N GLY A 626 0.86 9.68 -3.71
CA GLY A 626 1.56 8.48 -4.21
C GLY A 626 1.65 8.37 -5.74
N ALA A 627 1.51 9.50 -6.46
CA ALA A 627 1.14 9.57 -7.87
C ALA A 627 2.06 8.80 -8.85
N SER A 628 3.30 8.48 -8.45
CA SER A 628 4.22 7.65 -9.24
C SER A 628 3.72 6.21 -9.44
N ALA A 629 2.83 5.71 -8.58
CA ALA A 629 2.14 4.41 -8.76
C ALA A 629 0.85 4.52 -9.60
N SER A 630 0.50 5.70 -10.09
CA SER A 630 -0.71 5.96 -10.90
C SER A 630 -0.41 6.89 -12.08
N GLY A 631 0.62 6.55 -12.87
CA GLY A 631 0.95 7.23 -14.12
C GLY A 631 1.40 8.70 -13.97
N ASN A 632 1.94 9.07 -12.81
CA ASN A 632 2.18 10.47 -12.39
C ASN A 632 0.92 11.34 -12.38
N THR A 633 -0.28 10.76 -12.26
CA THR A 633 -1.53 11.49 -12.01
C THR A 633 -2.01 11.18 -10.59
N GLY A 634 -2.27 12.22 -9.81
CA GLY A 634 -2.69 12.12 -8.41
C GLY A 634 -4.02 12.82 -8.14
N LEU A 635 -4.72 12.39 -7.09
CA LEU A 635 -6.00 12.95 -6.66
C LEU A 635 -5.86 13.70 -5.33
N LEU A 636 -6.46 14.89 -5.27
CA LEU A 636 -6.49 15.80 -4.12
C LEU A 636 -7.94 16.22 -3.85
N MET A 637 -8.32 16.50 -2.60
CA MET A 637 -9.65 17.00 -2.27
C MET A 637 -9.61 18.33 -1.52
N LEU A 638 -10.65 19.14 -1.70
CA LEU A 638 -11.01 20.19 -0.75
C LEU A 638 -12.24 19.76 0.05
N CYS A 639 -12.13 19.90 1.38
CA CYS A 639 -13.15 19.51 2.34
C CYS A 639 -13.60 20.73 3.16
N GLU A 640 -14.91 20.98 3.21
CA GLU A 640 -15.49 21.91 4.18
C GLU A 640 -15.39 21.29 5.58
N THR A 641 -14.74 22.01 6.50
CA THR A 641 -14.34 21.46 7.80
C THR A 641 -14.72 22.40 8.93
N GLN A 642 -15.57 21.96 9.86
CA GLN A 642 -15.90 22.71 11.08
C GLN A 642 -14.78 22.54 12.12
N VAL A 643 -13.89 23.52 12.20
CA VAL A 643 -12.76 23.51 13.16
C VAL A 643 -13.07 24.27 14.46
N GLY A 644 -14.07 25.15 14.44
CA GLY A 644 -14.46 25.98 15.56
C GLY A 644 -13.43 27.07 15.94
N ASN A 645 -13.79 27.93 16.90
CA ASN A 645 -12.97 29.08 17.29
C ASN A 645 -12.93 29.30 18.83
N PRO A 646 -11.74 29.42 19.44
CA PRO A 646 -10.44 29.01 18.90
C PRO A 646 -10.34 27.48 18.75
N MET A 647 -9.31 27.02 18.02
CA MET A 647 -8.90 25.61 17.98
C MET A 647 -8.00 25.26 19.18
N TYR A 648 -7.67 23.97 19.34
CA TYR A 648 -6.60 23.54 20.25
C TYR A 648 -5.25 23.61 19.51
N GLU A 649 -4.47 24.66 19.76
CA GLU A 649 -3.21 24.91 19.04
C GLU A 649 -2.01 24.20 19.70
N LEU A 650 -1.18 23.53 18.89
CA LEU A 650 0.00 22.79 19.34
C LEU A 650 1.21 23.05 18.43
N ALA A 651 2.33 23.46 19.02
CA ALA A 651 3.59 23.69 18.30
C ALA A 651 4.48 22.43 18.18
N GLN A 652 4.14 21.35 18.89
CA GLN A 652 4.87 20.09 18.98
C GLN A 652 3.89 18.93 18.88
N ALA A 653 4.33 17.77 18.36
CA ALA A 653 3.49 16.59 18.23
C ALA A 653 2.98 16.07 19.60
N ASN A 654 1.71 15.65 19.65
CA ASN A 654 1.08 15.09 20.85
C ASN A 654 0.10 13.97 20.44
N TYR A 655 0.49 12.72 20.70
CA TYR A 655 -0.30 11.53 20.38
C TYR A 655 -1.64 11.41 21.15
N ASN A 656 -1.88 12.29 22.13
CA ASN A 656 -3.12 12.42 22.90
C ASN A 656 -3.82 13.79 22.70
N ALA A 657 -3.57 14.46 21.55
CA ALA A 657 -4.20 15.76 21.26
C ALA A 657 -5.73 15.68 21.05
N ASP A 658 -6.27 14.49 20.79
CA ASP A 658 -7.71 14.19 20.83
C ASP A 658 -8.31 14.53 22.22
N LYS A 659 -7.68 14.04 23.29
CA LYS A 659 -8.08 14.28 24.68
C LYS A 659 -7.83 15.73 25.07
N GLY A 660 -6.64 16.26 24.76
CA GLY A 660 -6.30 17.65 25.03
C GLY A 660 -7.23 18.67 24.36
N CYS A 661 -7.72 18.36 23.16
CA CYS A 661 -8.72 19.15 22.45
C CYS A 661 -10.08 19.14 23.18
N LEU A 662 -10.55 17.95 23.59
CA LEU A 662 -11.78 17.77 24.34
C LEU A 662 -11.73 18.46 25.73
N ASP A 663 -10.65 18.23 26.49
CA ASP A 663 -10.41 18.82 27.81
C ASP A 663 -10.34 20.36 27.76
N ALA A 664 -9.79 20.91 26.66
CA ALA A 664 -9.77 22.36 26.40
C ALA A 664 -11.11 22.93 25.89
N GLY A 665 -12.15 22.11 25.73
CA GLY A 665 -13.47 22.51 25.24
C GLY A 665 -13.45 22.96 23.77
N ARG A 666 -12.63 22.30 22.94
CA ARG A 666 -12.43 22.56 21.50
C ARG A 666 -12.97 21.39 20.68
N VAL A 667 -13.06 21.58 19.36
CA VAL A 667 -13.54 20.55 18.41
C VAL A 667 -12.52 20.16 17.34
N ALA A 668 -11.41 20.90 17.23
CA ALA A 668 -10.31 20.56 16.33
C ALA A 668 -8.96 20.97 16.92
N THR A 669 -7.94 20.18 16.61
CA THR A 669 -6.54 20.51 16.87
C THR A 669 -5.94 21.20 15.65
N LYS A 670 -5.11 22.22 15.89
CA LYS A 670 -4.25 22.83 14.89
C LYS A 670 -2.79 22.57 15.26
N GLY A 671 -2.12 21.74 14.48
CA GLY A 671 -0.66 21.66 14.49
C GLY A 671 -0.09 22.93 13.86
N CYS A 672 0.60 23.76 14.62
CA CYS A 672 1.11 25.05 14.15
C CYS A 672 2.43 24.90 13.39
N GLY A 673 2.48 25.39 12.15
CA GLY A 673 3.66 25.33 11.29
C GLY A 673 4.42 26.64 11.16
N GLN A 674 5.69 26.53 10.78
CA GLN A 674 6.59 27.67 10.51
C GLN A 674 6.17 28.50 9.28
N ARG A 675 5.39 27.95 8.35
CA ARG A 675 4.73 28.69 7.26
C ARG A 675 3.21 28.57 7.34
N VAL A 676 2.53 29.69 7.17
CA VAL A 676 1.08 29.87 7.36
C VAL A 676 0.47 30.73 6.24
N PRO A 677 -0.86 30.72 6.03
CA PRO A 677 -1.54 31.67 5.16
C PRO A 677 -1.33 33.11 5.63
N LYS A 678 -1.13 34.05 4.69
CA LYS A 678 -1.00 35.49 4.98
C LYS A 678 -2.25 36.08 5.63
N SER A 679 -3.40 35.66 5.12
CA SER A 679 -4.73 36.03 5.57
C SER A 679 -5.73 35.01 5.03
N TRP A 680 -6.98 35.11 5.47
CA TRP A 680 -8.09 34.25 5.05
C TRP A 680 -9.15 35.07 4.32
N MET A 681 -9.70 34.50 3.24
CA MET A 681 -10.83 35.06 2.49
C MET A 681 -12.06 34.15 2.62
N GLU A 682 -13.25 34.74 2.59
CA GLU A 682 -14.50 33.97 2.57
C GLU A 682 -14.69 33.28 1.21
N CYS A 683 -15.11 32.02 1.25
CA CYS A 683 -15.36 31.17 0.09
C CYS A 683 -16.69 31.46 -0.62
N SER A 684 -17.39 32.57 -0.33
CA SER A 684 -18.75 32.85 -0.81
C SER A 684 -18.89 32.98 -2.35
N GLU A 685 -17.79 33.16 -3.09
CA GLU A 685 -17.75 33.03 -4.55
C GLU A 685 -17.97 31.58 -5.06
N LEU A 686 -17.79 30.56 -4.21
CA LEU A 686 -18.01 29.13 -4.53
C LEU A 686 -19.47 28.68 -4.34
N GLY A 687 -20.38 29.61 -4.04
CA GLY A 687 -21.82 29.37 -3.88
C GLY A 687 -22.31 29.47 -2.44
N GLU A 688 -23.63 29.35 -2.27
CA GLU A 688 -24.30 29.70 -1.00
C GLU A 688 -23.89 28.83 0.19
N TRP A 689 -23.56 27.55 -0.06
CA TRP A 689 -23.06 26.63 0.95
C TRP A 689 -21.79 27.14 1.65
N ALA A 690 -20.99 27.95 0.94
CA ALA A 690 -19.66 28.39 1.33
C ALA A 690 -19.65 29.72 2.12
N ARG A 691 -20.81 30.34 2.36
CA ARG A 691 -20.93 31.54 3.21
C ARG A 691 -20.46 31.22 4.63
N GLY A 692 -19.56 32.03 5.19
CA GLY A 692 -18.91 31.74 6.48
C GLY A 692 -18.01 30.49 6.47
N CYS A 693 -17.56 30.05 5.30
CA CYS A 693 -16.43 29.14 5.13
C CYS A 693 -15.24 29.93 4.55
N TYR A 694 -14.01 29.57 4.92
CA TYR A 694 -12.81 30.36 4.61
C TYR A 694 -11.68 29.52 4.03
N MET A 695 -10.89 30.13 3.15
CA MET A 695 -9.66 29.60 2.59
C MET A 695 -8.54 30.66 2.63
N PRO A 696 -7.26 30.30 2.43
CA PRO A 696 -6.18 31.27 2.26
C PRO A 696 -6.49 32.34 1.22
N GLU A 697 -6.16 33.60 1.50
CA GLU A 697 -6.36 34.71 0.57
C GLU A 697 -5.47 34.58 -0.67
N ILE A 698 -6.12 34.51 -1.83
CA ILE A 698 -5.49 34.21 -3.13
C ILE A 698 -5.64 35.34 -4.16
N ARG A 699 -6.38 36.41 -3.87
CA ARG A 699 -6.52 37.57 -4.78
C ARG A 699 -5.26 38.45 -4.80
N GLY A 700 -4.40 38.33 -3.78
CA GLY A 700 -3.14 39.09 -3.68
C GLY A 700 -2.06 38.66 -4.69
N PRO A 701 -1.04 39.51 -4.92
CA PRO A 701 0.10 39.18 -5.77
C PRO A 701 1.06 38.19 -5.09
N GLY A 702 1.49 37.19 -5.85
CA GLY A 702 2.47 36.17 -5.43
C GLY A 702 1.88 35.04 -4.58
N ASP A 703 2.76 34.42 -3.81
CA ASP A 703 2.51 33.32 -2.86
C ASP A 703 1.48 33.74 -1.78
N ALA A 704 0.48 32.90 -1.47
CA ALA A 704 -0.51 33.17 -0.42
C ALA A 704 0.02 32.93 1.01
N THR A 705 1.24 32.43 1.14
CA THR A 705 1.86 32.03 2.41
C THR A 705 2.91 33.02 2.91
N MET A 706 3.07 33.10 4.22
CA MET A 706 4.14 33.80 4.92
C MET A 706 4.78 32.89 5.96
N ASP A 707 5.94 33.31 6.47
CA ASP A 707 6.54 32.71 7.65
C ASP A 707 5.71 33.11 8.89
N ALA A 708 5.54 32.19 9.83
CA ALA A 708 4.72 32.40 11.02
C ALA A 708 5.25 33.58 11.84
N PRO A 709 4.40 34.53 12.29
CA PRO A 709 4.83 35.60 13.18
C PRO A 709 5.48 35.01 14.44
N TRP A 710 6.73 35.41 14.72
CA TRP A 710 7.47 34.88 15.87
C TRP A 710 6.67 35.13 17.13
N THR A 711 6.24 34.03 17.75
CA THR A 711 5.50 34.01 19.01
C THR A 711 6.38 33.29 20.03
N PRO A 712 6.73 33.91 21.15
CA PRO A 712 7.57 33.26 22.15
C PRO A 712 6.85 32.01 22.68
N PRO A 713 7.54 30.86 22.83
CA PRO A 713 6.94 29.60 23.25
C PRO A 713 6.60 29.57 24.75
N ASN A 714 5.70 30.46 25.20
CA ASN A 714 4.94 30.36 26.45
C ASN A 714 3.85 31.45 26.60
N ALA A 715 2.91 31.53 25.66
CA ALA A 715 1.65 32.25 25.89
C ALA A 715 0.65 31.39 26.69
N HIS A 716 0.61 30.08 26.42
CA HIS A 716 -0.29 29.12 27.07
C HIS A 716 0.44 27.80 27.39
N ALA A 717 0.57 27.53 28.70
CA ALA A 717 0.86 26.24 29.33
C ALA A 717 2.12 25.44 28.89
N THR A 718 3.26 25.72 29.53
CA THR A 718 4.21 24.65 29.93
C THR A 718 4.13 24.37 31.44
N PRO A 719 4.08 23.10 31.88
CA PRO A 719 4.37 22.75 33.27
C PRO A 719 5.82 23.12 33.65
N ALA A 720 5.98 23.83 34.78
CA ALA A 720 7.24 23.99 35.52
C ALA A 720 8.51 24.43 34.74
N GLY A 721 8.57 25.69 34.32
CA GLY A 721 9.77 26.52 34.52
C GLY A 721 11.03 26.29 33.67
N ILE A 722 11.02 25.43 32.65
CA ILE A 722 12.19 25.27 31.76
C ILE A 722 12.27 26.44 30.77
N GLN A 723 13.28 27.30 30.94
CA GLN A 723 13.53 28.45 30.08
C GLN A 723 14.49 28.08 28.92
N TYR A 724 13.95 27.91 27.71
CA TYR A 724 14.74 27.58 26.52
C TYR A 724 15.50 28.80 25.96
N PRO A 725 16.71 28.63 25.39
CA PRO A 725 17.43 29.70 24.71
C PRO A 725 16.67 30.27 23.51
N GLN A 726 16.82 31.57 23.25
CA GLN A 726 16.06 32.35 22.25
C GLN A 726 16.24 31.93 20.77
N TYR A 727 17.02 30.88 20.49
CA TYR A 727 17.35 30.38 19.15
C TYR A 727 16.73 29.02 18.80
N TYR A 728 15.92 28.42 19.68
CA TYR A 728 15.17 27.21 19.34
C TYR A 728 13.88 27.55 18.59
N ASN A 729 13.72 27.00 17.38
CA ASN A 729 12.47 27.04 16.65
C ASN A 729 11.37 26.31 17.43
N ALA A 730 10.37 27.06 17.91
CA ALA A 730 9.28 26.54 18.73
C ALA A 730 8.40 25.49 18.03
N TYR A 731 8.35 25.52 16.69
CA TYR A 731 7.47 24.71 15.86
C TYR A 731 8.19 23.51 15.25
N SER A 732 7.72 22.30 15.52
CA SER A 732 8.21 21.06 14.89
C SER A 732 7.73 20.87 13.44
N LEU A 733 6.72 21.63 13.01
CA LEU A 733 6.11 21.52 11.69
C LEU A 733 6.57 22.64 10.74
N GLN A 734 6.81 22.29 9.47
CA GLN A 734 7.11 23.28 8.43
C GLN A 734 5.85 24.07 7.98
N TYR A 735 4.67 23.46 8.04
CA TYR A 735 3.37 24.01 7.64
C TYR A 735 2.27 23.47 8.58
N ASN A 736 1.14 24.16 8.67
CA ASN A 736 0.04 23.78 9.56
C ASN A 736 -0.52 22.37 9.29
N GLU A 737 -1.24 21.85 10.28
CA GLU A 737 -2.18 20.72 10.16
C GLU A 737 -3.47 21.07 10.90
N TYR A 738 -4.59 20.61 10.37
CA TYR A 738 -5.91 20.71 11.00
C TYR A 738 -6.42 19.29 11.18
N ILE A 739 -6.80 18.95 12.40
CA ILE A 739 -7.21 17.59 12.79
C ILE A 739 -8.56 17.67 13.48
N VAL A 740 -9.54 16.97 12.92
CA VAL A 740 -10.89 16.83 13.49
C VAL A 740 -11.12 15.39 13.94
N TYR A 741 -11.84 15.24 15.04
CA TYR A 741 -11.96 13.97 15.78
C TYR A 741 -13.34 13.31 15.63
N ASP A 742 -14.26 13.94 14.91
CA ASP A 742 -15.50 13.35 14.41
C ASP A 742 -15.60 13.50 12.88
N VAL A 743 -15.94 12.42 12.19
CA VAL A 743 -16.21 12.41 10.74
C VAL A 743 -17.34 13.36 10.34
N SER A 744 -18.26 13.68 11.26
CA SER A 744 -19.38 14.60 11.00
C SER A 744 -18.93 16.05 10.78
N GLN A 745 -17.73 16.42 11.23
CA GLN A 745 -17.13 17.75 11.07
C GLN A 745 -16.62 18.06 9.66
N VAL A 746 -16.70 17.10 8.72
CA VAL A 746 -16.11 17.19 7.38
C VAL A 746 -17.16 16.91 6.31
N GLN A 747 -17.20 17.71 5.26
CA GLN A 747 -17.92 17.39 4.02
C GLN A 747 -16.96 17.53 2.84
N ILE A 748 -16.90 16.52 1.97
CA ILE A 748 -16.16 16.62 0.71
C ILE A 748 -16.89 17.62 -0.19
N ARG A 749 -16.13 18.46 -0.92
CA ARG A 749 -16.68 19.51 -1.81
C ARG A 749 -16.09 19.50 -3.21
N TYR A 750 -14.77 19.33 -3.32
CA TYR A 750 -14.09 19.26 -4.61
C TYR A 750 -13.07 18.13 -4.64
N LEU A 751 -12.95 17.51 -5.81
CA LEU A 751 -11.91 16.55 -6.16
C LEU A 751 -11.11 17.12 -7.33
N PHE A 752 -9.80 17.19 -7.19
CA PHE A 752 -8.87 17.67 -8.20
C PHE A 752 -8.13 16.48 -8.79
N ARG A 753 -8.07 16.41 -10.11
CA ARG A 753 -7.21 15.49 -10.85
C ARG A 753 -5.99 16.28 -11.33
N CYS A 754 -4.80 15.89 -10.89
CA CYS A 754 -3.58 16.65 -11.15
C CYS A 754 -2.46 15.77 -11.71
N LYS A 755 -1.73 16.27 -12.71
CA LYS A 755 -0.45 15.73 -13.14
C LYS A 755 0.66 16.18 -12.18
N PHE A 756 1.49 15.23 -11.76
CA PHE A 756 2.62 15.41 -10.88
C PHE A 756 3.89 15.47 -11.73
N ASN A 757 4.24 16.67 -12.16
CA ASN A 757 5.43 16.91 -12.95
C ASN A 757 6.62 17.11 -12.00
N ASN A 758 7.54 16.15 -11.96
CA ASN A 758 8.79 16.32 -11.22
C ASN A 758 9.59 17.43 -11.87
N ARG A 759 10.06 18.41 -11.09
CA ARG A 759 11.14 19.29 -11.56
C ARG A 759 12.40 18.46 -11.67
N VAL A 760 12.95 18.34 -12.87
CA VAL A 760 14.36 17.96 -13.07
C VAL A 760 15.21 18.95 -12.26
N ARG A 761 16.26 18.42 -11.63
CA ARG A 761 17.08 19.15 -10.66
C ARG A 761 18.26 19.84 -11.30
#